data_AF-A0A2N2LUR3-F1
#
_entry.id   AF-A0A2N2LUR3-F1
#
_cell.length_a   1.000
_cell.length_b   1.000
_cell.length_c   1.000
_cell.angle_alpha   90.00
_cell.angle_beta   90.00
_cell.angle_gamma   90.00
#
_symmetry.space_group_name_H-M   'P 1'
#
loop_
_entity.id
_entity.type
_entity.pdbx_description
1 polymer ?
#
loop_
_entity_poly.entity_id
_entity_poly.type
_entity_poly.pdbx_seq_one_letter_code
_entity_poly.pdbx_strand_id
1 'polypeptide(L)'
;MNQLDFRGSFKDCQSVRCGKRSLNVSSNEKDKSVMRLRNHLTTGFFIILFVCGLLAAATPASANPLSESLKGQIQDTLVQMGVADVQIDLNVQIPVTKAENPVGYDSNLWATAIYHKSPVAGTASIKRPTIFMATAYRREIMGSMRLLFSFLSHGYNIVMMDMRGTGSGEGVWSALDPIEQYDVAYMVDKWIPSQLWSDGKVGMVGGSYEAIIQYLAAGLVEQEYDAAKGEMVPKHLKAITPLSAYNDVYKDIVIHGGNFEMEFMAVWIAATDLLSVIPPDLLLGGASGSGVNITDIQKAIEIWGQHINQLGVPIGWIMDPTHETKGRWYEEKSPMIYWPQKPAGGWNLNGPNDKVGLGVIPKNLPVFTATGWFDIFTRGSLLNYEYGLKNHSVSDKAMIVGPWYHFDAAFAFPGVNGLGLAGKNYLFSWDVLRRWFDWKIKGVNDPFMQNFPVLLYVLGEEKWRAEKSWPLPSSRLSSKTYYLSKARPSIIFGDWFGLANAANNYRLVSSVATTDYNDVFFGFVKPKANPVLYHNPAALNGLMSRSAQRWFGFSPLTIVTQLSKYVLNLKDESLIPWEDERNDETGVLTFTTEPLSSDLEISGPLKLTFWAKTKFTQPATQAAIDQFLAQIRKKFNIGSNENLLLTLADRKDVQWVIEVNDVFPTGRARNITSGWLSAAFRPYDPANPTQVDPTYKAFDPFYSYSDKNPSPIAEDTAYQYVVEVWPTTNVFKRGHRIRVSISGSDFPHLFPVLRPSANTIVIDEAHRARLDFTAANQIGEGTLWKWIDGNVGDYMLTHKN
;
A
#
# COMPACT_ATOMS: atom_id res chain seq x y z
N MET A 1 37.96 -20.86 30.21
CA MET A 1 39.10 -21.69 29.74
C MET A 1 38.95 -21.76 28.22
N ASN A 2 39.77 -21.17 27.35
CA ASN A 2 41.18 -20.78 27.40
C ASN A 2 41.40 -19.33 26.94
N GLN A 3 42.49 -18.76 27.47
CA GLN A 3 43.07 -17.45 27.19
C GLN A 3 43.67 -17.37 25.78
N LEU A 4 43.74 -16.16 25.23
CA LEU A 4 44.95 -15.62 24.60
C LEU A 4 44.94 -14.09 24.78
N ASP A 5 45.95 -13.61 25.49
CA ASP A 5 46.25 -12.22 25.85
C ASP A 5 47.56 -11.86 25.15
N PHE A 6 47.74 -10.64 24.64
CA PHE A 6 49.04 -9.96 24.64
C PHE A 6 48.92 -8.45 24.45
N ARG A 7 49.47 -7.74 25.44
CA ARG A 7 49.62 -6.29 25.61
C ARG A 7 50.82 -5.71 24.83
N GLY A 8 50.77 -4.39 24.60
CA GLY A 8 51.93 -3.48 24.49
C GLY A 8 51.65 -2.30 23.54
N SER A 9 51.93 -1.02 23.81
CA SER A 9 52.55 -0.32 24.95
C SER A 9 52.17 1.17 24.87
N PHE A 10 51.91 1.81 26.02
CA PHE A 10 51.89 3.27 26.17
C PHE A 10 53.28 3.80 26.54
N LYS A 11 53.61 5.01 26.05
CA LYS A 11 54.55 6.08 26.51
C LYS A 11 55.04 6.83 25.27
N ASP A 12 55.32 8.13 25.20
CA ASP A 12 55.17 9.34 26.03
C ASP A 12 55.57 10.48 25.07
N CYS A 13 54.87 11.63 25.03
CA CYS A 13 55.51 12.95 24.87
C CYS A 13 54.53 14.12 25.01
N GLN A 14 54.97 15.11 25.78
CA GLN A 14 54.21 16.24 26.33
C GLN A 14 54.16 17.48 25.42
N SER A 15 53.05 18.22 25.57
CA SER A 15 52.89 19.69 25.53
C SER A 15 53.08 20.46 24.21
N VAL A 16 52.17 21.42 23.94
CA VAL A 16 52.46 22.87 23.80
C VAL A 16 51.20 23.65 23.34
N ARG A 17 50.77 24.57 24.21
CA ARG A 17 50.17 25.92 24.02
C ARG A 17 48.92 26.16 23.15
N CYS A 18 47.99 26.88 23.80
CA CYS A 18 47.00 27.76 23.19
C CYS A 18 47.61 28.74 22.16
N GLY A 19 46.93 28.88 21.02
CA GLY A 19 47.12 29.98 20.08
C GLY A 19 45.86 30.18 19.25
N LYS A 20 45.14 31.28 19.50
CA LYS A 20 44.06 31.78 18.64
C LYS A 20 44.60 31.97 17.21
N ARG A 21 44.02 31.27 16.22
CA ARG A 21 44.01 31.73 14.82
C ARG A 21 42.69 31.31 14.17
N SER A 22 42.01 32.33 13.66
CA SER A 22 40.80 32.32 12.85
C SER A 22 40.81 31.25 11.76
N LEU A 23 39.81 30.37 11.75
CA LEU A 23 39.46 29.58 10.58
C LEU A 23 38.20 30.18 9.96
N ASN A 24 38.41 30.88 8.85
CA ASN A 24 37.37 31.21 7.88
C ASN A 24 36.72 29.90 7.43
N VAL A 25 35.44 29.72 7.74
CA VAL A 25 34.60 28.70 7.13
C VAL A 25 34.09 29.25 5.82
N SER A 26 34.83 29.05 4.73
CA SER A 26 34.27 29.07 3.38
C SER A 26 33.99 27.62 2.97
N SER A 27 32.79 27.13 3.28
CA SER A 27 32.33 25.84 2.75
C SER A 27 32.00 26.02 1.26
N ASN A 28 32.87 25.51 0.39
CA ASN A 28 32.70 25.52 -1.05
C ASN A 28 31.48 24.68 -1.46
N GLU A 29 30.60 25.24 -2.29
CA GLU A 29 29.42 24.56 -2.87
C GLU A 29 29.75 23.28 -3.66
N LYS A 30 31.02 23.13 -4.11
CA LYS A 30 31.49 21.98 -4.88
C LYS A 30 31.48 20.65 -4.11
N ASP A 31 31.65 20.66 -2.78
CA ASP A 31 31.65 19.42 -2.00
C ASP A 31 30.24 18.84 -1.82
N LYS A 32 29.20 19.69 -1.84
CA LYS A 32 27.79 19.24 -1.79
C LYS A 32 27.33 18.63 -3.12
N SER A 33 27.86 19.10 -4.25
CA SER A 33 27.52 18.55 -5.58
C SER A 33 28.15 17.19 -5.86
N VAL A 34 29.37 16.94 -5.36
CA VAL A 34 30.07 15.65 -5.55
C VAL A 34 29.45 14.54 -4.69
N MET A 35 28.93 14.89 -3.51
CA MET A 35 28.22 13.95 -2.63
C MET A 35 26.81 13.59 -3.17
N ARG A 36 26.12 14.53 -3.83
CA ARG A 36 24.86 14.25 -4.55
C ARG A 36 25.06 13.37 -5.78
N LEU A 37 26.14 13.58 -6.55
CA LEU A 37 26.42 12.80 -7.77
C LEU A 37 26.89 11.36 -7.46
N ARG A 38 27.63 11.13 -6.36
CA ARG A 38 27.99 9.77 -5.91
C ARG A 38 26.77 8.97 -5.47
N ASN A 39 25.76 9.59 -4.87
CA ASN A 39 24.54 8.92 -4.44
C ASN A 39 23.64 8.47 -5.61
N HIS A 40 23.60 9.24 -6.71
CA HIS A 40 22.80 8.87 -7.89
C HIS A 40 23.36 7.68 -8.68
N LEU A 41 24.69 7.49 -8.68
CA LEU A 41 25.34 6.36 -9.37
C LEU A 41 25.27 5.05 -8.57
N THR A 42 25.21 5.12 -7.24
CA THR A 42 25.04 3.92 -6.39
C THR A 42 23.63 3.33 -6.47
N THR A 43 22.58 4.14 -6.62
CA THR A 43 21.18 3.66 -6.65
C THR A 43 20.87 2.82 -7.91
N GLY A 44 21.34 3.25 -9.09
CA GLY A 44 21.21 2.46 -10.32
C GLY A 44 22.00 1.14 -10.29
N PHE A 45 23.14 1.13 -9.61
CA PHE A 45 23.97 -0.06 -9.42
C PHE A 45 23.33 -1.08 -8.44
N PHE A 46 22.56 -0.60 -7.46
CA PHE A 46 21.86 -1.47 -6.50
C PHE A 46 20.58 -2.10 -7.05
N ILE A 47 19.82 -1.41 -7.91
CA ILE A 47 18.68 -2.01 -8.64
C ILE A 47 19.19 -3.13 -9.56
N ILE A 48 20.30 -2.89 -10.27
CA ILE A 48 20.97 -3.93 -11.05
C ILE A 48 21.48 -5.05 -10.14
N LEU A 49 22.04 -4.78 -8.96
CA LEU A 49 22.48 -5.83 -8.02
C LEU A 49 21.33 -6.61 -7.37
N PHE A 50 20.13 -6.04 -7.21
CA PHE A 50 18.95 -6.75 -6.72
C PHE A 50 18.29 -7.58 -7.82
N VAL A 51 18.20 -7.05 -9.04
CA VAL A 51 17.79 -7.81 -10.23
C VAL A 51 18.81 -8.92 -10.54
N CYS A 52 20.11 -8.63 -10.45
CA CYS A 52 21.18 -9.61 -10.51
C CYS A 52 21.21 -10.53 -9.28
N GLY A 53 20.68 -10.11 -8.13
CA GLY A 53 20.55 -10.89 -6.90
C GLY A 53 19.39 -11.90 -6.99
N LEU A 54 18.27 -11.50 -7.60
CA LEU A 54 17.18 -12.38 -8.03
C LEU A 54 17.65 -13.32 -9.13
N LEU A 55 18.43 -12.84 -10.11
CA LEU A 55 19.06 -13.68 -11.13
C LEU A 55 20.18 -14.57 -10.56
N ALA A 56 20.85 -14.19 -9.46
CA ALA A 56 21.87 -14.98 -8.78
C ALA A 56 21.24 -16.02 -7.84
N ALA A 57 20.12 -15.70 -7.20
CA ALA A 57 19.24 -16.68 -6.56
C ALA A 57 18.57 -17.60 -7.60
N ALA A 58 18.40 -17.11 -8.83
CA ALA A 58 18.01 -17.87 -10.01
C ALA A 58 19.21 -18.38 -10.83
N THR A 59 20.43 -18.44 -10.26
CA THR A 59 21.46 -19.26 -10.89
C THR A 59 21.03 -20.72 -10.73
N PRO A 60 21.05 -21.53 -11.81
CA PRO A 60 20.98 -22.97 -11.70
C PRO A 60 22.31 -23.49 -11.14
N ALA A 61 22.71 -23.02 -9.96
CA ALA A 61 23.88 -23.49 -9.25
C ALA A 61 23.50 -24.80 -8.57
N SER A 62 23.73 -25.88 -9.32
CA SER A 62 23.41 -27.28 -9.05
C SER A 62 21.95 -27.68 -9.34
N ALA A 63 21.66 -27.84 -10.64
CA ALA A 63 20.64 -28.78 -11.09
C ALA A 63 21.06 -30.22 -10.72
N ASN A 64 20.98 -30.55 -9.43
CA ASN A 64 20.60 -31.90 -9.01
C ASN A 64 19.07 -31.97 -9.07
N PRO A 65 18.47 -33.13 -9.38
CA PRO A 65 17.03 -33.25 -9.56
C PRO A 65 16.29 -32.87 -8.26
N LEU A 66 15.68 -31.68 -8.25
CA LEU A 66 15.03 -31.07 -7.09
C LEU A 66 13.67 -31.71 -6.74
N SER A 67 13.16 -32.63 -7.57
CA SER A 67 11.80 -33.19 -7.46
C SER A 67 11.57 -34.08 -6.24
N GLU A 68 12.51 -34.96 -5.86
CA GLU A 68 12.41 -35.72 -4.60
C GLU A 68 12.80 -34.88 -3.37
N SER A 69 13.71 -33.91 -3.55
CA SER A 69 14.24 -33.12 -2.44
C SER A 69 13.26 -32.08 -1.89
N LEU A 70 12.45 -31.41 -2.72
CA LEU A 70 11.51 -30.38 -2.26
C LEU A 70 10.30 -30.97 -1.53
N LYS A 71 9.70 -32.03 -2.10
CA LYS A 71 8.61 -32.76 -1.43
C LYS A 71 9.10 -33.39 -0.12
N GLY A 72 10.33 -33.94 -0.11
CA GLY A 72 11.01 -34.38 1.11
C GLY A 72 11.17 -33.26 2.13
N GLN A 73 11.67 -32.09 1.74
CA GLN A 73 11.80 -30.92 2.63
C GLN A 73 10.45 -30.44 3.19
N ILE A 74 9.41 -30.39 2.36
CA ILE A 74 8.06 -30.05 2.80
C ILE A 74 7.57 -31.08 3.81
N GLN A 75 7.68 -32.37 3.48
CA GLN A 75 7.29 -33.47 4.35
C GLN A 75 8.03 -33.43 5.69
N ASP A 76 9.35 -33.21 5.67
CA ASP A 76 10.19 -33.10 6.87
C ASP A 76 9.78 -31.90 7.72
N THR A 77 9.51 -30.75 7.09
CA THR A 77 9.01 -29.55 7.77
C THR A 77 7.66 -29.83 8.44
N LEU A 78 6.73 -30.48 7.72
CA LEU A 78 5.41 -30.81 8.25
C LEU A 78 5.51 -31.83 9.40
N VAL A 79 6.37 -32.84 9.29
CA VAL A 79 6.63 -33.80 10.37
C VAL A 79 7.20 -33.10 11.60
N GLN A 80 8.13 -32.15 11.44
CA GLN A 80 8.64 -31.32 12.54
C GLN A 80 7.55 -30.45 13.18
N MET A 81 6.55 -30.03 12.40
CA MET A 81 5.35 -29.34 12.88
C MET A 81 4.30 -30.28 13.50
N GLY A 82 4.57 -31.59 13.58
CA GLY A 82 3.63 -32.59 14.11
C GLY A 82 2.56 -33.04 13.11
N VAL A 83 2.71 -32.70 11.83
CA VAL A 83 1.79 -33.03 10.73
C VAL A 83 2.43 -34.09 9.83
N ALA A 84 2.24 -35.37 10.19
CA ALA A 84 2.82 -36.49 9.43
C ALA A 84 1.82 -37.17 8.47
N ASP A 85 0.51 -36.94 8.66
CA ASP A 85 -0.56 -37.70 8.02
C ASP A 85 -1.07 -37.06 6.71
N VAL A 86 -0.23 -36.30 6.02
CA VAL A 86 -0.63 -35.58 4.81
C VAL A 86 -0.22 -36.29 3.52
N GLN A 87 -0.93 -35.97 2.45
CA GLN A 87 -0.54 -36.21 1.07
C GLN A 87 -0.15 -34.86 0.46
N ILE A 88 0.94 -34.84 -0.30
CA ILE A 88 1.45 -33.66 -1.00
C ILE A 88 1.38 -33.95 -2.50
N ASP A 89 0.48 -33.25 -3.19
CA ASP A 89 0.32 -33.33 -4.63
C ASP A 89 0.77 -32.00 -5.25
N LEU A 90 1.95 -32.03 -5.90
CA LEU A 90 2.56 -30.86 -6.55
C LEU A 90 2.13 -30.79 -8.02
N ASN A 91 1.86 -29.61 -8.58
CA ASN A 91 1.51 -29.48 -10.00
C ASN A 91 0.25 -30.29 -10.39
N VAL A 92 -0.82 -30.14 -9.60
CA VAL A 92 -2.14 -30.64 -9.94
C VAL A 92 -2.72 -29.80 -11.07
N GLN A 93 -2.96 -30.42 -12.22
CA GLN A 93 -3.57 -29.78 -13.39
C GLN A 93 -5.07 -29.56 -13.15
N ILE A 94 -5.54 -28.35 -13.45
CA ILE A 94 -6.94 -27.93 -13.26
C ILE A 94 -7.46 -27.41 -14.60
N PRO A 95 -8.22 -28.22 -15.35
CA PRO A 95 -8.78 -27.78 -16.62
C PRO A 95 -9.95 -26.80 -16.39
N VAL A 96 -9.80 -25.56 -16.86
CA VAL A 96 -10.87 -24.56 -16.85
C VAL A 96 -11.38 -24.37 -18.27
N THR A 97 -12.64 -24.76 -18.50
CA THR A 97 -13.27 -24.63 -19.82
C THR A 97 -13.96 -23.27 -19.98
N LYS A 98 -14.22 -22.87 -21.23
CA LYS A 98 -15.03 -21.69 -21.58
C LYS A 98 -16.44 -21.72 -20.96
N ALA A 99 -16.98 -22.90 -20.68
CA ALA A 99 -18.27 -23.04 -20.02
C ALA A 99 -18.20 -22.64 -18.54
N GLU A 100 -17.09 -22.97 -17.87
CA GLU A 100 -16.84 -22.64 -16.46
C GLU A 100 -16.33 -21.20 -16.29
N ASN A 101 -15.56 -20.70 -17.27
CA ASN A 101 -15.09 -19.31 -17.32
C ASN A 101 -15.67 -18.61 -18.56
N PRO A 102 -16.86 -17.98 -18.46
CA PRO A 102 -17.61 -17.47 -19.61
C PRO A 102 -16.92 -16.30 -20.30
N VAL A 103 -16.03 -15.58 -19.61
CA VAL A 103 -15.29 -14.42 -20.15
C VAL A 103 -13.92 -14.82 -20.70
N GLY A 104 -13.45 -16.03 -20.40
CA GLY A 104 -12.12 -16.51 -20.75
C GLY A 104 -12.06 -17.40 -21.98
N TYR A 105 -11.15 -18.37 -21.94
CA TYR A 105 -10.96 -19.43 -22.92
C TYR A 105 -10.42 -20.67 -22.21
N ASP A 106 -10.51 -21.82 -22.89
CA ASP A 106 -10.00 -23.09 -22.36
C ASP A 106 -8.52 -22.97 -21.98
N SER A 107 -8.18 -23.33 -20.76
CA SER A 107 -6.80 -23.27 -20.26
C SER A 107 -6.65 -24.17 -19.04
N ASN A 108 -5.44 -24.69 -18.83
CA ASN A 108 -5.12 -25.39 -17.60
C ASN A 108 -4.45 -24.45 -16.59
N LEU A 109 -5.06 -24.36 -15.43
CA LEU A 109 -4.42 -23.82 -14.23
C LEU A 109 -3.66 -24.94 -13.52
N TRP A 110 -2.80 -24.55 -12.60
CA TRP A 110 -1.97 -25.49 -11.86
C TRP A 110 -1.94 -25.12 -10.38
N ALA A 111 -2.01 -26.14 -9.53
CA ALA A 111 -2.02 -25.95 -8.09
C ALA A 111 -1.10 -26.94 -7.37
N THR A 112 -0.78 -26.62 -6.12
CA THR A 112 -0.31 -27.59 -5.14
C THR A 112 -1.41 -27.80 -4.11
N ALA A 113 -1.71 -29.07 -3.80
CA ALA A 113 -2.67 -29.46 -2.79
C ALA A 113 -1.97 -30.29 -1.70
N ILE A 114 -2.18 -29.91 -0.44
CA ILE A 114 -1.71 -30.67 0.73
C ILE A 114 -2.91 -30.94 1.63
N TYR A 115 -3.18 -32.22 1.88
CA TYR A 115 -4.39 -32.65 2.58
C TYR A 115 -4.15 -33.86 3.47
N HIS A 116 -4.95 -33.98 4.52
CA HIS A 116 -4.83 -35.10 5.46
C HIS A 116 -5.41 -36.40 4.88
N LYS A 117 -4.72 -37.51 5.15
CA LYS A 117 -5.16 -38.88 4.85
C LYS A 117 -5.82 -39.56 6.04
N SER A 118 -5.55 -39.10 7.26
CA SER A 118 -6.18 -39.67 8.44
C SER A 118 -7.64 -39.20 8.59
N PRO A 119 -8.51 -40.00 9.21
CA PRO A 119 -9.85 -39.52 9.59
C PRO A 119 -9.77 -38.34 10.56
N VAL A 120 -10.74 -37.43 10.48
CA VAL A 120 -10.91 -36.38 11.49
C VAL A 120 -11.23 -37.04 12.83
N ALA A 121 -10.56 -36.60 13.90
CA ALA A 121 -10.72 -37.17 15.23
C ALA A 121 -12.20 -37.31 15.63
N GLY A 122 -12.59 -38.52 16.06
CA GLY A 122 -13.98 -38.82 16.41
C GLY A 122 -14.90 -39.13 15.22
N THR A 123 -14.38 -39.21 14.00
CA THR A 123 -15.16 -39.54 12.78
C THR A 123 -14.45 -40.58 11.91
N ALA A 124 -15.18 -41.18 10.96
CA ALA A 124 -14.59 -42.04 9.92
C ALA A 124 -14.21 -41.26 8.64
N SER A 125 -14.53 -39.97 8.57
CA SER A 125 -14.35 -39.15 7.37
C SER A 125 -12.96 -38.50 7.35
N ILE A 126 -12.30 -38.51 6.20
CA ILE A 126 -11.07 -37.74 5.96
C ILE A 126 -11.36 -36.29 5.54
N LYS A 127 -12.63 -35.97 5.23
CA LYS A 127 -13.03 -34.69 4.67
C LYS A 127 -12.85 -33.55 5.66
N ARG A 128 -12.19 -32.48 5.23
CA ARG A 128 -11.88 -31.28 6.02
C ARG A 128 -12.14 -30.00 5.22
N PRO A 129 -12.36 -28.86 5.90
CA PRO A 129 -12.37 -27.55 5.25
C PRO A 129 -11.02 -27.25 4.61
N THR A 130 -11.04 -26.45 3.55
CA THR A 130 -9.84 -26.15 2.73
C THR A 130 -9.53 -24.67 2.76
N ILE A 131 -8.27 -24.32 3.04
CA ILE A 131 -7.75 -22.96 2.91
C ILE A 131 -7.11 -22.82 1.52
N PHE A 132 -7.55 -21.80 0.79
CA PHE A 132 -7.19 -21.56 -0.60
C PHE A 132 -6.45 -20.23 -0.76
N MET A 133 -5.36 -20.25 -1.51
CA MET A 133 -4.60 -19.06 -1.91
C MET A 133 -4.39 -19.10 -3.43
N ALA A 134 -4.67 -17.99 -4.10
CA ALA A 134 -4.49 -17.83 -5.54
C ALA A 134 -3.46 -16.74 -5.79
N THR A 135 -2.34 -17.06 -6.44
CA THR A 135 -1.17 -16.18 -6.53
C THR A 135 -0.75 -15.90 -7.96
N ALA A 136 -0.41 -14.64 -8.25
CA ALA A 136 0.30 -14.26 -9.47
C ALA A 136 1.83 -14.29 -9.30
N TYR A 137 2.32 -14.71 -8.13
CA TYR A 137 3.73 -14.57 -7.75
C TYR A 137 4.52 -15.88 -7.77
N ARG A 138 3.99 -16.92 -8.43
CA ARG A 138 4.50 -18.29 -8.43
C ARG A 138 4.45 -18.96 -7.06
N ARG A 139 3.70 -20.05 -6.96
CA ARG A 139 3.47 -20.80 -5.71
C ARG A 139 4.74 -21.30 -5.00
N GLU A 140 5.86 -21.42 -5.71
CA GLU A 140 7.11 -22.00 -5.25
C GLU A 140 8.18 -21.01 -4.80
N ILE A 141 8.25 -19.81 -5.38
CA ILE A 141 9.35 -18.85 -5.17
C ILE A 141 9.11 -18.02 -3.91
N MET A 142 7.85 -17.69 -3.62
CA MET A 142 7.55 -16.74 -2.56
C MET A 142 7.44 -17.35 -1.15
N GLY A 143 7.71 -18.65 -0.97
CA GLY A 143 7.56 -19.31 0.34
C GLY A 143 6.14 -19.21 0.93
N SER A 144 5.18 -18.64 0.18
CA SER A 144 3.80 -18.36 0.56
C SER A 144 3.07 -19.64 0.90
N MET A 145 3.40 -20.75 0.23
CA MET A 145 2.87 -22.06 0.60
C MET A 145 3.26 -22.50 2.02
N ARG A 146 4.48 -22.17 2.49
CA ARG A 146 4.90 -22.50 3.87
C ARG A 146 4.10 -21.72 4.91
N LEU A 147 3.61 -20.53 4.55
CA LEU A 147 2.75 -19.72 5.41
C LEU A 147 1.42 -20.43 5.71
N LEU A 148 0.96 -21.27 4.76
CA LEU A 148 -0.26 -22.06 4.91
C LEU A 148 -0.07 -23.33 5.77
N PHE A 149 1.16 -23.75 6.08
CA PHE A 149 1.38 -25.03 6.79
C PHE A 149 0.78 -25.05 8.19
N SER A 150 0.69 -23.89 8.85
CA SER A 150 0.06 -23.77 10.16
C SER A 150 -1.40 -24.26 10.16
N PHE A 151 -2.15 -24.05 9.08
CA PHE A 151 -3.55 -24.49 8.97
C PHE A 151 -3.69 -26.02 8.98
N LEU A 152 -2.71 -26.77 8.43
CA LEU A 152 -2.71 -28.23 8.44
C LEU A 152 -2.71 -28.79 9.86
N SER A 153 -1.89 -28.22 10.76
CA SER A 153 -1.86 -28.65 12.17
C SER A 153 -3.17 -28.43 12.92
N HIS A 154 -4.09 -27.65 12.36
CA HIS A 154 -5.42 -27.41 12.90
C HIS A 154 -6.54 -28.15 12.16
N GLY A 155 -6.21 -29.07 11.25
CA GLY A 155 -7.21 -29.89 10.56
C GLY A 155 -7.91 -29.17 9.42
N TYR A 156 -7.19 -28.29 8.72
CA TYR A 156 -7.55 -27.83 7.38
C TYR A 156 -6.76 -28.60 6.33
N ASN A 157 -7.28 -28.69 5.11
CA ASN A 157 -6.45 -28.92 3.92
C ASN A 157 -6.01 -27.56 3.36
N ILE A 158 -4.96 -27.55 2.53
CA ILE A 158 -4.50 -26.32 1.87
C ILE A 158 -4.35 -26.53 0.36
N VAL A 159 -4.70 -25.50 -0.40
CA VAL A 159 -4.53 -25.43 -1.86
C VAL A 159 -3.91 -24.09 -2.21
N MET A 160 -2.87 -24.12 -3.03
CA MET A 160 -2.28 -22.92 -3.60
C MET A 160 -2.23 -23.03 -5.12
N MET A 161 -2.79 -22.06 -5.84
CA MET A 161 -2.91 -22.07 -7.29
C MET A 161 -2.12 -20.91 -7.91
N ASP A 162 -1.44 -21.18 -9.02
CA ASP A 162 -0.94 -20.11 -9.88
C ASP A 162 -2.08 -19.58 -10.75
N MET A 163 -2.20 -18.26 -10.81
CA MET A 163 -3.14 -17.61 -11.71
C MET A 163 -2.82 -17.91 -13.17
N ARG A 164 -3.84 -17.82 -14.03
CA ARG A 164 -3.69 -17.92 -15.48
C ARG A 164 -2.56 -17.04 -15.99
N GLY A 165 -1.69 -17.60 -16.83
CA GLY A 165 -0.53 -16.92 -17.41
C GLY A 165 0.58 -16.56 -16.41
N THR A 166 0.57 -17.13 -15.21
CA THR A 166 1.62 -16.94 -14.20
C THR A 166 2.15 -18.28 -13.72
N GLY A 167 3.42 -18.34 -13.32
CA GLY A 167 4.05 -19.58 -12.86
C GLY A 167 3.83 -20.74 -13.83
N SER A 168 3.12 -21.76 -13.38
CA SER A 168 2.73 -22.90 -14.23
C SER A 168 1.38 -22.76 -14.94
N GLY A 169 0.55 -21.77 -14.59
CA GLY A 169 -0.73 -21.52 -15.24
C GLY A 169 -0.57 -21.21 -16.73
N GLU A 170 -1.30 -21.90 -17.60
CA GLU A 170 -1.31 -21.60 -19.04
C GLU A 170 -2.01 -20.26 -19.33
N GLY A 171 -1.88 -19.78 -20.57
CA GLY A 171 -2.66 -18.65 -21.08
C GLY A 171 -1.98 -17.30 -20.92
N VAL A 172 -2.78 -16.26 -20.64
CA VAL A 172 -2.36 -14.86 -20.53
C VAL A 172 -2.73 -14.32 -19.18
N TRP A 173 -1.74 -13.73 -18.50
CA TRP A 173 -1.98 -12.97 -17.30
C TRP A 173 -2.45 -11.57 -17.68
N SER A 174 -3.76 -11.36 -17.56
CA SER A 174 -4.35 -10.03 -17.60
C SER A 174 -4.77 -9.69 -16.18
N ALA A 175 -3.89 -8.97 -15.48
CA ALA A 175 -4.04 -8.78 -14.05
C ALA A 175 -5.42 -8.20 -13.70
N LEU A 176 -6.03 -8.67 -12.62
CA LEU A 176 -7.27 -8.13 -12.04
C LEU A 176 -8.52 -8.25 -12.93
N ASP A 177 -8.40 -8.79 -14.15
CA ASP A 177 -9.50 -8.87 -15.10
C ASP A 177 -10.54 -9.91 -14.73
N PRO A 178 -11.79 -9.78 -15.21
CA PRO A 178 -12.84 -10.76 -14.97
C PRO A 178 -12.41 -12.22 -15.20
N ILE A 179 -11.56 -12.50 -16.20
CA ILE A 179 -11.09 -13.87 -16.50
C ILE A 179 -10.45 -14.55 -15.29
N GLU A 180 -9.59 -13.86 -14.56
CA GLU A 180 -8.93 -14.42 -13.39
C GLU A 180 -9.87 -14.51 -12.18
N GLN A 181 -10.86 -13.61 -12.09
CA GLN A 181 -11.89 -13.64 -11.05
C GLN A 181 -12.76 -14.91 -11.17
N TYR A 182 -13.15 -15.27 -12.41
CA TYR A 182 -13.90 -16.49 -12.68
C TYR A 182 -13.07 -17.76 -12.47
N ASP A 183 -11.77 -17.74 -12.74
CA ASP A 183 -10.87 -18.86 -12.44
C ASP A 183 -10.86 -19.16 -10.92
N VAL A 184 -10.81 -18.11 -10.09
CA VAL A 184 -10.88 -18.25 -8.63
C VAL A 184 -12.27 -18.72 -8.17
N ALA A 185 -13.36 -18.19 -8.75
CA ALA A 185 -14.70 -18.65 -8.43
C ALA A 185 -14.89 -20.15 -8.77
N TYR A 186 -14.37 -20.61 -9.92
CA TYR A 186 -14.39 -22.01 -10.32
C TYR A 186 -13.67 -22.91 -9.31
N MET A 187 -12.52 -22.49 -8.79
CA MET A 187 -11.81 -23.22 -7.74
C MET A 187 -12.65 -23.39 -6.49
N VAL A 188 -13.29 -22.31 -6.05
CA VAL A 188 -14.10 -22.26 -4.83
C VAL A 188 -15.38 -23.08 -4.96
N ASP A 189 -16.08 -22.98 -6.09
CA ASP A 189 -17.43 -23.55 -6.24
C ASP A 189 -17.45 -24.95 -6.86
N LYS A 190 -16.43 -25.34 -7.63
CA LYS A 190 -16.42 -26.61 -8.38
C LYS A 190 -15.24 -27.49 -8.01
N TRP A 191 -14.02 -26.99 -8.20
CA TRP A 191 -12.85 -27.87 -8.14
C TRP A 191 -12.55 -28.34 -6.71
N ILE A 192 -12.43 -27.43 -5.73
CA ILE A 192 -12.13 -27.80 -4.33
C ILE A 192 -13.26 -28.65 -3.73
N PRO A 193 -14.55 -28.31 -3.86
CA PRO A 193 -15.63 -29.13 -3.30
C PRO A 193 -15.75 -30.53 -3.92
N SER A 194 -15.26 -30.73 -5.16
CA SER A 194 -15.28 -32.05 -5.82
C SER A 194 -14.22 -33.02 -5.30
N GLN A 195 -13.23 -32.54 -4.55
CA GLN A 195 -12.14 -33.39 -4.06
C GLN A 195 -12.59 -34.32 -2.94
N LEU A 196 -12.10 -35.56 -2.94
CA LEU A 196 -12.50 -36.59 -1.97
C LEU A 196 -12.12 -36.24 -0.52
N TRP A 197 -11.10 -35.40 -0.34
CA TRP A 197 -10.60 -34.92 0.95
C TRP A 197 -11.25 -33.61 1.42
N SER A 198 -12.11 -32.99 0.60
CA SER A 198 -12.77 -31.72 0.93
C SER A 198 -14.17 -31.96 1.53
N ASP A 199 -14.53 -31.18 2.54
CA ASP A 199 -15.90 -31.12 3.07
C ASP A 199 -16.78 -30.08 2.35
N GLY A 200 -16.23 -29.41 1.33
CA GLY A 200 -16.90 -28.38 0.55
C GLY A 200 -16.87 -26.98 1.17
N LYS A 201 -16.28 -26.77 2.35
CA LYS A 201 -16.07 -25.43 2.92
C LYS A 201 -14.71 -24.89 2.53
N VAL A 202 -14.69 -23.68 1.97
CA VAL A 202 -13.47 -23.02 1.50
C VAL A 202 -13.28 -21.71 2.25
N GLY A 203 -12.07 -21.50 2.78
CA GLY A 203 -11.61 -20.19 3.25
C GLY A 203 -10.53 -19.65 2.31
N MET A 204 -10.49 -18.35 2.04
CA MET A 204 -9.42 -17.76 1.23
C MET A 204 -8.51 -16.83 2.03
N VAL A 205 -7.22 -16.83 1.70
CA VAL A 205 -6.19 -16.03 2.37
C VAL A 205 -5.11 -15.56 1.40
N GLY A 206 -4.49 -14.44 1.75
CA GLY A 206 -3.32 -13.92 1.06
C GLY A 206 -3.19 -12.41 1.20
N GLY A 207 -2.02 -11.91 0.85
CA GLY A 207 -1.67 -10.49 0.90
C GLY A 207 -1.54 -9.85 -0.47
N SER A 208 -1.69 -8.52 -0.53
CA SER A 208 -1.49 -7.75 -1.77
C SER A 208 -2.40 -8.26 -2.90
N TYR A 209 -1.86 -8.69 -4.04
CA TYR A 209 -2.64 -9.28 -5.14
C TYR A 209 -3.53 -10.45 -4.68
N GLU A 210 -3.02 -11.33 -3.81
CA GLU A 210 -3.77 -12.47 -3.28
C GLU A 210 -4.94 -12.03 -2.37
N ALA A 211 -4.86 -10.83 -1.79
CA ALA A 211 -5.95 -10.20 -1.06
C ALA A 211 -7.01 -9.60 -2.00
N ILE A 212 -6.56 -8.95 -3.05
CA ILE A 212 -7.42 -8.28 -4.02
C ILE A 212 -8.31 -9.30 -4.73
N ILE A 213 -7.73 -10.41 -5.20
CA ILE A 213 -8.48 -11.44 -5.93
C ILE A 213 -9.56 -12.10 -5.07
N GLN A 214 -9.42 -12.11 -3.74
CA GLN A 214 -10.48 -12.56 -2.82
C GLN A 214 -11.73 -11.69 -2.93
N TYR A 215 -11.58 -10.37 -2.93
CA TYR A 215 -12.73 -9.47 -3.07
C TYR A 215 -13.37 -9.57 -4.45
N LEU A 216 -12.56 -9.66 -5.50
CA LEU A 216 -13.05 -9.75 -6.87
C LEU A 216 -13.80 -11.06 -7.12
N ALA A 217 -13.29 -12.19 -6.61
CA ALA A 217 -13.96 -13.49 -6.75
C ALA A 217 -15.20 -13.61 -5.86
N ALA A 218 -15.20 -13.02 -4.66
CA ALA A 218 -16.32 -13.13 -3.71
C ALA A 218 -17.65 -12.63 -4.28
N GLY A 219 -17.63 -11.65 -5.19
CA GLY A 219 -18.84 -11.16 -5.87
C GLY A 219 -19.40 -12.11 -6.94
N LEU A 220 -18.65 -13.15 -7.32
CA LEU A 220 -18.99 -14.09 -8.39
C LEU A 220 -19.34 -15.51 -7.91
N VAL A 221 -19.06 -15.84 -6.64
CA VAL A 221 -19.28 -17.20 -6.12
C VAL A 221 -20.76 -17.58 -6.07
N GLU A 222 -21.02 -18.88 -6.23
CA GLU A 222 -22.36 -19.46 -6.12
C GLU A 222 -22.96 -19.22 -4.73
N GLN A 223 -24.24 -18.85 -4.73
CA GLN A 223 -25.02 -18.67 -3.51
C GLN A 223 -26.16 -19.69 -3.45
N GLU A 224 -26.51 -20.11 -2.24
CA GLU A 224 -27.66 -20.97 -1.94
C GLU A 224 -28.58 -20.31 -0.92
N TYR A 225 -29.86 -20.69 -0.91
CA TYR A 225 -30.81 -20.18 0.07
C TYR A 225 -30.66 -20.93 1.40
N ASP A 226 -30.28 -20.22 2.46
CA ASP A 226 -30.25 -20.75 3.82
C ASP A 226 -31.59 -20.49 4.49
N ALA A 227 -32.40 -21.53 4.64
CA ALA A 227 -33.73 -21.44 5.25
C ALA A 227 -33.70 -21.02 6.73
N ALA A 228 -32.61 -21.30 7.46
CA ALA A 228 -32.47 -20.91 8.87
C ALA A 228 -32.17 -19.41 9.00
N LYS A 229 -31.45 -18.84 8.03
CA LYS A 229 -31.17 -17.39 7.97
C LYS A 229 -32.19 -16.59 7.16
N GLY A 230 -33.01 -17.27 6.36
CA GLY A 230 -34.03 -16.66 5.51
C GLY A 230 -33.46 -15.87 4.33
N GLU A 231 -32.26 -16.20 3.87
CA GLU A 231 -31.51 -15.38 2.90
C GLU A 231 -30.48 -16.19 2.09
N MET A 232 -29.94 -15.57 1.03
CA MET A 232 -28.86 -16.17 0.24
C MET A 232 -27.53 -16.11 0.99
N VAL A 233 -26.78 -17.20 0.95
CA VAL A 233 -25.43 -17.34 1.53
C VAL A 233 -24.49 -17.95 0.51
N PRO A 234 -23.17 -17.68 0.56
CA PRO A 234 -22.23 -18.39 -0.30
C PRO A 234 -22.27 -19.90 -0.03
N LYS A 235 -22.33 -20.68 -1.10
CA LYS A 235 -22.46 -22.14 -1.02
C LYS A 235 -21.19 -22.79 -0.49
N HIS A 236 -20.03 -22.40 -1.01
CA HIS A 236 -18.74 -23.00 -0.65
C HIS A 236 -17.78 -22.04 0.06
N LEU A 237 -17.77 -20.75 -0.29
CA LEU A 237 -16.90 -19.75 0.34
C LEU A 237 -17.39 -19.35 1.75
N LYS A 238 -16.67 -19.77 2.80
CA LYS A 238 -17.12 -19.58 4.20
C LYS A 238 -16.38 -18.48 4.96
N ALA A 239 -15.27 -17.97 4.46
CA ALA A 239 -14.58 -16.79 4.99
C ALA A 239 -13.46 -16.34 4.04
N ILE A 240 -13.15 -15.04 4.04
CA ILE A 240 -11.97 -14.48 3.35
C ILE A 240 -11.13 -13.64 4.32
N THR A 241 -9.84 -13.52 4.02
CA THR A 241 -8.85 -12.79 4.82
C THR A 241 -7.95 -11.89 3.95
N PRO A 242 -8.51 -10.87 3.26
CA PRO A 242 -7.75 -9.99 2.39
C PRO A 242 -6.85 -9.01 3.16
N LEU A 243 -5.53 -9.18 3.04
CA LEU A 243 -4.51 -8.35 3.68
C LEU A 243 -3.92 -7.33 2.69
N SER A 244 -4.01 -6.04 2.99
CA SER A 244 -3.51 -4.94 2.14
C SER A 244 -4.09 -5.02 0.73
N ALA A 245 -5.40 -4.75 0.61
CA ALA A 245 -6.10 -4.71 -0.67
C ALA A 245 -6.50 -3.28 -1.04
N TYR A 246 -6.34 -2.90 -2.31
CA TYR A 246 -6.89 -1.67 -2.85
C TYR A 246 -8.42 -1.74 -2.98
N ASN A 247 -9.08 -0.62 -3.26
CA ASN A 247 -10.51 -0.61 -3.63
C ASN A 247 -10.81 -0.20 -5.08
N ASP A 248 -9.98 0.66 -5.65
CA ASP A 248 -10.10 1.23 -6.98
C ASP A 248 -8.72 1.22 -7.65
N VAL A 249 -8.56 0.42 -8.71
CA VAL A 249 -7.27 0.29 -9.44
C VAL A 249 -6.79 1.65 -9.93
N TYR A 250 -7.72 2.54 -10.30
CA TYR A 250 -7.35 3.87 -10.76
C TYR A 250 -6.77 4.70 -9.62
N LYS A 251 -7.46 4.79 -8.48
CA LYS A 251 -7.12 5.73 -7.40
C LYS A 251 -6.07 5.26 -6.42
N ASP A 252 -5.89 3.95 -6.30
CA ASP A 252 -5.05 3.34 -5.28
C ASP A 252 -3.83 2.60 -5.86
N ILE A 253 -3.79 2.40 -7.19
CA ILE A 253 -2.68 1.70 -7.86
C ILE A 253 -2.02 2.60 -8.91
N VAL A 254 -2.77 3.05 -9.93
CA VAL A 254 -2.14 3.65 -11.12
C VAL A 254 -2.07 5.18 -11.06
N ILE A 255 -3.14 5.85 -10.63
CA ILE A 255 -3.30 7.31 -10.68
C ILE A 255 -3.71 7.88 -9.31
N HIS A 256 -2.72 8.19 -8.47
CA HIS A 256 -2.89 8.82 -7.16
C HIS A 256 -3.23 10.32 -7.28
N GLY A 257 -4.51 10.65 -7.08
CA GLY A 257 -4.99 12.04 -7.15
C GLY A 257 -4.76 12.70 -8.51
N GLY A 258 -4.69 11.92 -9.61
CA GLY A 258 -4.36 12.44 -10.95
C GLY A 258 -2.86 12.40 -11.31
N ASN A 259 -2.03 11.87 -10.42
CA ASN A 259 -0.60 11.67 -10.65
C ASN A 259 -0.33 10.19 -10.90
N PHE A 260 0.49 9.88 -11.90
CA PHE A 260 0.91 8.51 -12.14
C PHE A 260 1.82 8.01 -11.03
N GLU A 261 1.39 6.94 -10.37
CA GLU A 261 2.19 6.20 -9.43
C GLU A 261 3.26 5.44 -10.23
N MET A 262 4.52 5.81 -10.01
CA MET A 262 5.65 5.26 -10.76
C MET A 262 6.34 4.15 -10.01
N GLU A 263 6.55 4.29 -8.70
CA GLU A 263 7.39 3.39 -7.93
C GLU A 263 6.78 1.99 -7.85
N PHE A 264 5.56 1.88 -7.31
CA PHE A 264 4.87 0.60 -7.19
C PHE A 264 4.60 0.00 -8.56
N MET A 265 4.02 0.75 -9.50
CA MET A 265 3.61 0.19 -10.78
C MET A 265 4.77 -0.34 -11.63
N ALA A 266 5.85 0.43 -11.76
CA ALA A 266 6.99 -0.01 -12.54
C ALA A 266 7.64 -1.25 -11.93
N VAL A 267 7.74 -1.28 -10.60
CA VAL A 267 8.42 -2.38 -9.92
C VAL A 267 7.54 -3.63 -9.81
N TRP A 268 6.24 -3.48 -9.56
CA TRP A 268 5.31 -4.61 -9.53
C TRP A 268 5.27 -5.32 -10.87
N ILE A 269 5.09 -4.57 -11.98
CA ILE A 269 5.10 -5.14 -13.34
C ILE A 269 6.44 -5.82 -13.62
N ALA A 270 7.56 -5.14 -13.34
CA ALA A 270 8.88 -5.71 -13.59
C ALA A 270 9.12 -6.99 -12.76
N ALA A 271 8.68 -7.02 -11.50
CA ALA A 271 8.82 -8.17 -10.63
C ALA A 271 7.98 -9.35 -11.13
N THR A 272 6.71 -9.13 -11.51
CA THR A 272 5.86 -10.19 -12.04
C THR A 272 6.35 -10.71 -13.40
N ASP A 273 6.83 -9.83 -14.27
CA ASP A 273 7.42 -10.22 -15.57
C ASP A 273 8.70 -11.04 -15.38
N LEU A 274 9.55 -10.65 -14.43
CA LEU A 274 10.74 -11.42 -14.07
C LEU A 274 10.40 -12.82 -13.53
N LEU A 275 9.31 -12.95 -12.78
CA LEU A 275 8.82 -14.26 -12.33
C LEU A 275 8.29 -15.09 -13.49
N SER A 276 7.64 -14.47 -14.47
CA SER A 276 7.10 -15.12 -15.67
C SER A 276 8.18 -15.68 -16.61
N VAL A 277 9.39 -15.11 -16.63
CA VAL A 277 10.50 -15.64 -17.44
C VAL A 277 11.28 -16.78 -16.79
N ILE A 278 10.97 -17.16 -15.54
CA ILE A 278 11.55 -18.35 -14.93
C ILE A 278 10.79 -19.59 -15.48
N PRO A 279 11.46 -20.72 -15.76
CA PRO A 279 10.77 -21.92 -16.25
C PRO A 279 9.66 -22.42 -15.29
N PRO A 280 8.53 -22.95 -15.79
CA PRO A 280 7.46 -23.51 -14.97
C PRO A 280 7.88 -24.69 -14.09
N ASP A 281 7.21 -24.81 -12.96
CA ASP A 281 7.45 -25.84 -11.95
C ASP A 281 7.09 -27.26 -12.36
N LEU A 282 6.48 -27.45 -13.53
CA LEU A 282 6.31 -28.77 -14.13
C LEU A 282 7.65 -29.51 -14.30
N LEU A 283 8.76 -28.76 -14.41
CA LEU A 283 10.13 -29.31 -14.43
C LEU A 283 10.58 -29.88 -13.07
N LEU A 284 9.78 -29.74 -12.02
CA LEU A 284 10.01 -30.29 -10.68
C LEU A 284 9.22 -31.59 -10.42
N GLY A 285 8.49 -32.12 -11.39
CA GLY A 285 7.78 -33.41 -11.33
C GLY A 285 6.25 -33.30 -11.30
N GLY A 286 5.55 -34.41 -11.57
CA GLY A 286 4.08 -34.43 -11.61
C GLY A 286 3.38 -34.61 -10.25
N ALA A 287 2.04 -34.46 -10.24
CA ALA A 287 1.13 -34.60 -9.10
C ALA A 287 1.44 -35.76 -8.15
N SER A 288 1.76 -36.93 -8.67
CA SER A 288 1.97 -38.15 -7.88
C SER A 288 3.43 -38.41 -7.50
N GLY A 289 4.38 -37.53 -7.86
CA GLY A 289 5.81 -37.75 -7.61
C GLY A 289 6.46 -38.77 -8.55
N SER A 290 5.88 -39.04 -9.73
CA SER A 290 6.41 -39.98 -10.74
C SER A 290 7.68 -39.50 -11.48
N GLY A 291 8.44 -38.58 -10.89
CA GLY A 291 9.52 -37.86 -11.56
C GLY A 291 9.02 -36.92 -12.67
N VAL A 292 9.96 -36.32 -13.39
CA VAL A 292 9.69 -35.48 -14.57
C VAL A 292 9.67 -36.39 -15.79
N ASN A 293 8.58 -36.37 -16.57
CA ASN A 293 8.52 -37.09 -17.84
C ASN A 293 8.68 -36.12 -19.04
N ILE A 294 8.87 -36.67 -20.25
CA ILE A 294 9.07 -35.85 -21.47
C ILE A 294 7.88 -34.94 -21.78
N THR A 295 6.66 -35.37 -21.47
CA THR A 295 5.44 -34.59 -21.66
C THR A 295 5.40 -33.41 -20.69
N ASP A 296 5.85 -33.57 -19.45
CA ASP A 296 5.95 -32.48 -18.48
C ASP A 296 6.96 -31.42 -18.95
N ILE A 297 8.10 -31.86 -19.51
CA ILE A 297 9.12 -30.96 -20.09
C ILE A 297 8.56 -30.20 -21.28
N GLN A 298 7.87 -30.88 -22.21
CA GLN A 298 7.27 -30.25 -23.38
C GLN A 298 6.23 -29.20 -22.97
N LYS A 299 5.32 -29.54 -22.05
CA LYS A 299 4.34 -28.61 -21.50
C LYS A 299 5.00 -27.42 -20.81
N ALA A 300 6.03 -27.64 -20.01
CA ALA A 300 6.76 -26.56 -19.35
C ALA A 300 7.37 -25.58 -20.38
N ILE A 301 7.97 -26.10 -21.47
CA ILE A 301 8.54 -25.27 -22.54
C ILE A 301 7.43 -24.47 -23.26
N GLU A 302 6.28 -25.10 -23.53
CA GLU A 302 5.14 -24.42 -24.16
C GLU A 302 4.58 -23.29 -23.29
N ILE A 303 4.33 -23.55 -22.01
CA ILE A 303 3.89 -22.54 -21.04
C ILE A 303 4.92 -21.41 -20.96
N TRP A 304 6.20 -21.75 -20.86
CA TRP A 304 7.26 -20.75 -20.79
C TRP A 304 7.31 -19.85 -22.03
N GLY A 305 7.14 -20.44 -23.21
CA GLY A 305 7.02 -19.70 -24.47
C GLY A 305 5.81 -18.75 -24.49
N GLN A 306 4.66 -19.16 -23.93
CA GLN A 306 3.49 -18.30 -23.78
C GLN A 306 3.81 -17.06 -22.93
N HIS A 307 4.44 -17.27 -21.77
CA HIS A 307 4.80 -16.20 -20.83
C HIS A 307 5.77 -15.19 -21.47
N ILE A 308 6.83 -15.68 -22.12
CA ILE A 308 7.81 -14.82 -22.81
C ILE A 308 7.13 -13.98 -23.91
N ASN A 309 6.23 -14.58 -24.68
CA ASN A 309 5.54 -13.90 -25.77
C ASN A 309 4.58 -12.79 -25.29
N GLN A 310 4.26 -12.76 -24.00
CA GLN A 310 3.21 -11.90 -23.44
C GLN A 310 3.72 -10.89 -22.41
N LEU A 311 5.04 -10.78 -22.20
CA LEU A 311 5.64 -9.72 -21.35
C LEU A 311 5.21 -8.30 -21.77
N GLY A 312 4.76 -8.13 -23.02
CA GLY A 312 4.19 -6.86 -23.51
C GLY A 312 2.82 -6.49 -22.93
N VAL A 313 2.07 -7.45 -22.35
CA VAL A 313 0.71 -7.21 -21.86
C VAL A 313 0.71 -6.40 -20.55
N PRO A 314 1.45 -6.78 -19.50
CA PRO A 314 1.49 -6.00 -18.26
C PRO A 314 2.08 -4.60 -18.46
N ILE A 315 3.17 -4.47 -19.22
CA ILE A 315 3.77 -3.15 -19.51
C ILE A 315 2.84 -2.24 -20.33
N GLY A 316 1.95 -2.82 -21.14
CA GLY A 316 0.93 -2.08 -21.88
C GLY A 316 0.00 -1.28 -20.97
N TRP A 317 -0.27 -1.76 -19.74
CA TRP A 317 -1.12 -1.08 -18.77
C TRP A 317 -0.66 0.34 -18.46
N ILE A 318 0.64 0.51 -18.26
CA ILE A 318 1.21 1.79 -17.80
C ILE A 318 1.69 2.69 -18.93
N MET A 319 1.78 2.15 -20.14
CA MET A 319 2.23 2.90 -21.32
C MET A 319 1.06 3.44 -22.14
N ASP A 320 -0.14 2.86 -22.02
CA ASP A 320 -1.32 3.24 -22.79
C ASP A 320 -1.84 4.63 -22.36
N PRO A 321 -1.83 5.63 -23.26
CA PRO A 321 -2.32 6.98 -22.97
C PRO A 321 -3.82 7.04 -22.66
N THR A 322 -4.62 6.07 -23.13
CA THR A 322 -6.06 6.01 -22.83
C THR A 322 -6.34 5.71 -21.35
N HIS A 323 -5.33 5.22 -20.62
CA HIS A 323 -5.42 4.92 -19.20
C HIS A 323 -5.14 6.14 -18.29
N GLU A 324 -4.96 7.36 -18.83
CA GLU A 324 -4.84 8.59 -18.02
C GLU A 324 -6.11 8.87 -17.20
N THR A 325 -7.28 8.58 -17.76
CA THR A 325 -8.58 8.87 -17.15
C THR A 325 -9.26 7.59 -16.66
N LYS A 326 -10.09 7.73 -15.60
CA LYS A 326 -10.86 6.60 -15.10
C LYS A 326 -11.97 6.26 -16.09
N GLY A 327 -11.91 5.06 -16.65
CA GLY A 327 -12.93 4.50 -17.53
C GLY A 327 -13.18 3.03 -17.25
N ARG A 328 -14.00 2.40 -18.11
CA ARG A 328 -14.43 1.01 -18.00
C ARG A 328 -13.31 0.02 -17.70
N TRP A 329 -12.14 0.21 -18.31
CA TRP A 329 -10.98 -0.66 -18.13
C TRP A 329 -10.54 -0.80 -16.66
N TYR A 330 -10.60 0.30 -15.90
CA TYR A 330 -10.31 0.33 -14.46
C TYR A 330 -11.48 -0.18 -13.62
N GLU A 331 -12.72 0.10 -14.05
CA GLU A 331 -13.92 -0.28 -13.33
C GLU A 331 -14.01 -1.80 -13.21
N GLU A 332 -13.85 -2.55 -14.31
CA GLU A 332 -13.98 -4.03 -14.30
C GLU A 332 -12.92 -4.74 -13.45
N LYS A 333 -11.82 -4.06 -13.11
CA LYS A 333 -10.71 -4.57 -12.28
C LYS A 333 -10.81 -4.17 -10.82
N SER A 334 -11.81 -3.38 -10.44
CA SER A 334 -11.89 -2.80 -9.10
C SER A 334 -12.88 -3.56 -8.21
N PRO A 335 -12.50 -3.95 -6.97
CA PRO A 335 -13.42 -4.55 -5.99
C PRO A 335 -14.73 -3.80 -5.79
N MET A 336 -14.72 -2.48 -6.00
CA MET A 336 -15.92 -1.64 -5.88
C MET A 336 -17.09 -2.08 -6.76
N ILE A 337 -16.88 -2.78 -7.88
CA ILE A 337 -17.98 -3.26 -8.73
C ILE A 337 -18.93 -4.21 -8.01
N TYR A 338 -18.42 -4.90 -6.98
CA TYR A 338 -19.19 -5.81 -6.12
C TYR A 338 -19.61 -5.19 -4.79
N TRP A 339 -19.41 -3.89 -4.60
CA TRP A 339 -19.89 -3.24 -3.39
C TRP A 339 -21.42 -3.15 -3.38
N PRO A 340 -22.05 -3.25 -2.19
CA PRO A 340 -23.49 -3.10 -2.06
C PRO A 340 -23.96 -1.67 -2.33
N GLN A 341 -23.07 -0.69 -2.19
CA GLN A 341 -23.30 0.71 -2.53
C GLN A 341 -22.82 0.95 -3.95
N LYS A 342 -23.74 1.28 -4.86
CA LYS A 342 -23.45 1.54 -6.27
C LYS A 342 -23.87 2.98 -6.64
N PRO A 343 -23.24 3.62 -7.63
CA PRO A 343 -23.72 4.87 -8.21
C PRO A 343 -25.17 4.75 -8.70
N ALA A 344 -25.89 5.87 -8.76
CA ALA A 344 -27.23 5.90 -9.35
C ALA A 344 -27.15 5.43 -10.82
N GLY A 345 -27.95 4.42 -11.20
CA GLY A 345 -27.85 3.77 -12.52
C GLY A 345 -26.93 2.53 -12.56
N GLY A 346 -26.27 2.18 -11.45
CA GLY A 346 -25.38 1.02 -11.37
C GLY A 346 -23.99 1.27 -11.99
N TRP A 347 -23.22 0.20 -12.20
CA TRP A 347 -21.87 0.27 -12.78
C TRP A 347 -21.86 0.28 -14.32
N ASN A 348 -23.03 0.19 -14.97
CA ASN A 348 -23.23 0.27 -16.43
C ASN A 348 -22.15 -0.42 -17.31
N LEU A 349 -21.72 -1.63 -16.93
CA LEU A 349 -20.66 -2.38 -17.63
C LEU A 349 -21.12 -3.01 -18.96
N ASN A 350 -22.15 -2.46 -19.62
CA ASN A 350 -22.77 -2.97 -20.85
C ASN A 350 -21.69 -3.35 -21.89
N GLY A 351 -21.55 -4.64 -22.18
CA GLY A 351 -20.53 -5.18 -23.08
C GLY A 351 -20.48 -6.71 -23.00
N PRO A 352 -19.42 -7.35 -23.52
CA PRO A 352 -19.35 -8.82 -23.61
C PRO A 352 -19.38 -9.54 -22.26
N ASN A 353 -19.21 -8.81 -21.14
CA ASN A 353 -19.15 -9.33 -19.78
C ASN A 353 -20.38 -8.92 -18.96
N ASP A 354 -21.59 -9.17 -19.48
CA ASP A 354 -22.88 -8.75 -18.91
C ASP A 354 -23.13 -9.17 -17.45
N LYS A 355 -22.43 -10.19 -16.95
CA LYS A 355 -22.51 -10.67 -15.56
C LYS A 355 -21.60 -9.92 -14.57
N VAL A 356 -20.50 -9.31 -15.03
CA VAL A 356 -19.54 -8.64 -14.14
C VAL A 356 -20.20 -7.40 -13.53
N GLY A 357 -20.04 -7.22 -12.22
CA GLY A 357 -20.66 -6.12 -11.47
C GLY A 357 -22.17 -6.24 -11.22
N LEU A 358 -22.84 -7.33 -11.64
CA LEU A 358 -24.22 -7.62 -11.22
C LEU A 358 -24.28 -8.13 -9.77
N GLY A 359 -23.27 -8.89 -9.37
CA GLY A 359 -23.13 -9.41 -8.01
C GLY A 359 -22.87 -8.32 -6.97
N VAL A 360 -22.88 -8.77 -5.71
CA VAL A 360 -22.36 -8.02 -4.56
C VAL A 360 -21.57 -8.97 -3.68
N ILE A 361 -20.59 -8.46 -2.93
CA ILE A 361 -19.94 -9.25 -1.88
C ILE A 361 -21.03 -9.77 -0.95
N PRO A 362 -21.19 -11.10 -0.80
CA PRO A 362 -22.27 -11.67 -0.03
C PRO A 362 -22.22 -11.17 1.41
N LYS A 363 -23.29 -10.51 1.89
CA LYS A 363 -23.31 -9.86 3.22
C LYS A 363 -23.02 -10.78 4.42
N ASN A 364 -23.16 -12.09 4.22
CA ASN A 364 -22.94 -13.13 5.21
C ASN A 364 -21.59 -13.83 5.05
N LEU A 365 -20.76 -13.39 4.11
CA LEU A 365 -19.40 -13.87 3.96
C LEU A 365 -18.55 -13.20 5.05
N PRO A 366 -17.98 -13.95 6.00
CA PRO A 366 -17.07 -13.36 6.97
C PRO A 366 -15.81 -12.82 6.29
N VAL A 367 -15.48 -11.55 6.53
CA VAL A 367 -14.29 -10.87 5.99
C VAL A 367 -13.42 -10.34 7.11
N PHE A 368 -12.16 -10.77 7.15
CA PHE A 368 -11.14 -10.18 8.02
C PHE A 368 -10.12 -9.44 7.16
N THR A 369 -9.95 -8.14 7.36
CA THR A 369 -8.98 -7.36 6.60
C THR A 369 -7.86 -6.84 7.49
N ALA A 370 -6.66 -6.67 6.94
CA ALA A 370 -5.57 -6.00 7.63
C ALA A 370 -4.88 -5.03 6.68
N THR A 371 -4.34 -3.94 7.21
CA THR A 371 -3.51 -2.98 6.45
C THR A 371 -2.58 -2.22 7.41
N GLY A 372 -1.75 -1.34 6.89
CA GLY A 372 -0.87 -0.46 7.67
C GLY A 372 -1.19 1.01 7.47
N TRP A 373 -0.83 1.87 8.44
CA TRP A 373 -0.95 3.33 8.28
C TRP A 373 -0.02 3.90 7.20
N PHE A 374 1.07 3.20 6.90
CA PHE A 374 2.03 3.56 5.86
C PHE A 374 1.93 2.66 4.63
N ASP A 375 0.91 1.81 4.55
CA ASP A 375 0.63 0.98 3.38
C ASP A 375 0.23 1.84 2.17
N ILE A 376 0.56 1.40 0.96
CA ILE A 376 0.05 2.02 -0.27
C ILE A 376 -1.47 1.83 -0.40
N PHE A 377 -2.04 0.80 0.21
CA PHE A 377 -3.48 0.53 0.16
C PHE A 377 -4.26 0.93 1.40
N THR A 378 -3.68 1.74 2.31
CA THR A 378 -4.38 2.19 3.54
C THR A 378 -5.77 2.74 3.23
N ARG A 379 -5.86 3.64 2.24
CA ARG A 379 -7.13 4.23 1.79
C ARG A 379 -8.09 3.16 1.28
N GLY A 380 -7.65 2.32 0.35
CA GLY A 380 -8.47 1.27 -0.27
C GLY A 380 -9.01 0.25 0.74
N SER A 381 -8.15 -0.26 1.62
CA SER A 381 -8.51 -1.24 2.64
C SER A 381 -9.55 -0.70 3.63
N LEU A 382 -9.40 0.55 4.08
CA LEU A 382 -10.38 1.19 4.98
C LEU A 382 -11.73 1.43 4.27
N LEU A 383 -11.71 1.83 3.00
CA LEU A 383 -12.92 2.00 2.21
C LEU A 383 -13.61 0.67 1.89
N ASN A 384 -12.86 -0.42 1.67
CA ASN A 384 -13.43 -1.76 1.56
C ASN A 384 -14.17 -2.14 2.85
N TYR A 385 -13.60 -1.91 4.03
CA TYR A 385 -14.24 -2.22 5.31
C TYR A 385 -15.49 -1.34 5.59
N GLU A 386 -15.40 -0.04 5.30
CA GLU A 386 -16.47 0.92 5.55
C GLU A 386 -17.61 0.82 4.53
N TYR A 387 -17.28 0.84 3.23
CA TYR A 387 -18.26 0.91 2.15
C TYR A 387 -18.56 -0.46 1.53
N GLY A 388 -17.53 -1.26 1.25
CA GLY A 388 -17.67 -2.58 0.65
C GLY A 388 -18.36 -3.58 1.57
N LEU A 389 -18.09 -3.51 2.87
CA LEU A 389 -18.69 -4.36 3.90
C LEU A 389 -19.80 -3.66 4.69
N LYS A 390 -20.45 -2.63 4.11
CA LYS A 390 -21.49 -1.85 4.82
C LYS A 390 -22.66 -2.71 5.31
N ASN A 391 -23.04 -3.72 4.52
CA ASN A 391 -24.18 -4.60 4.81
C ASN A 391 -23.82 -5.82 5.66
N HIS A 392 -22.54 -5.99 6.03
CA HIS A 392 -22.11 -7.12 6.85
C HIS A 392 -22.48 -6.88 8.32
N SER A 393 -22.82 -7.97 9.01
CA SER A 393 -22.98 -7.93 10.46
C SER A 393 -21.64 -7.57 11.13
N VAL A 394 -21.68 -6.96 12.32
CA VAL A 394 -20.46 -6.64 13.09
C VAL A 394 -19.65 -7.91 13.39
N SER A 395 -20.32 -9.05 13.59
CA SER A 395 -19.63 -10.32 13.79
C SER A 395 -18.94 -10.82 12.53
N ASP A 396 -19.38 -10.48 11.32
CA ASP A 396 -18.85 -11.01 10.06
C ASP A 396 -17.83 -10.09 9.38
N LYS A 397 -17.40 -9.02 10.06
CA LYS A 397 -16.26 -8.24 9.60
C LYS A 397 -15.30 -7.87 10.71
N ALA A 398 -14.02 -8.08 10.49
CA ALA A 398 -12.94 -7.68 11.40
C ALA A 398 -11.86 -6.91 10.64
N MET A 399 -11.15 -6.03 11.34
CA MET A 399 -10.08 -5.23 10.75
C MET A 399 -8.92 -5.01 11.73
N ILE A 400 -7.70 -5.08 11.20
CA ILE A 400 -6.50 -4.67 11.91
C ILE A 400 -5.78 -3.58 11.11
N VAL A 401 -5.37 -2.50 11.77
CA VAL A 401 -4.50 -1.48 11.17
C VAL A 401 -3.27 -1.25 12.03
N GLY A 402 -2.11 -1.65 11.52
CA GLY A 402 -0.83 -1.54 12.23
C GLY A 402 0.06 -0.38 11.75
N PRO A 403 1.22 -0.14 12.40
CA PRO A 403 2.21 0.86 11.99
C PRO A 403 3.10 0.34 10.85
N TRP A 404 2.48 -0.30 9.85
CA TRP A 404 3.15 -1.12 8.85
C TRP A 404 3.25 -0.42 7.51
N TYR A 405 4.29 -0.78 6.76
CA TYR A 405 4.36 -0.56 5.31
C TYR A 405 3.70 -1.74 4.59
N HIS A 406 3.54 -1.65 3.26
CA HIS A 406 2.77 -2.66 2.52
C HIS A 406 3.30 -4.09 2.69
N PHE A 407 4.62 -4.29 2.59
CA PHE A 407 5.18 -5.65 2.69
C PHE A 407 4.97 -6.27 4.08
N ASP A 408 5.10 -5.46 5.14
CA ASP A 408 4.83 -5.85 6.52
C ASP A 408 3.36 -6.26 6.70
N ALA A 409 2.44 -5.47 6.14
CA ALA A 409 1.00 -5.68 6.25
C ALA A 409 0.49 -6.84 5.36
N ALA A 410 1.11 -7.09 4.20
CA ALA A 410 0.68 -8.09 3.24
C ALA A 410 1.27 -9.50 3.52
N PHE A 411 2.55 -9.61 3.85
CA PHE A 411 3.26 -10.91 3.77
C PHE A 411 3.78 -11.48 5.08
N ALA A 412 3.72 -10.73 6.19
CA ALA A 412 3.86 -11.27 7.55
C ALA A 412 4.98 -12.33 7.71
N PHE A 413 6.25 -11.99 7.43
CA PHE A 413 7.32 -12.99 7.40
C PHE A 413 7.52 -13.69 8.76
N PRO A 414 7.25 -15.01 8.86
CA PRO A 414 7.55 -15.80 10.02
C PRO A 414 8.95 -16.38 9.85
N GLY A 415 9.98 -15.75 10.44
CA GLY A 415 11.35 -16.28 10.34
C GLY A 415 12.45 -15.32 10.77
N VAL A 416 12.18 -14.02 10.75
CA VAL A 416 12.86 -13.07 11.65
C VAL A 416 12.02 -13.05 12.93
N ASN A 417 12.62 -12.84 14.11
CA ASN A 417 11.86 -12.54 15.33
C ASN A 417 10.96 -11.33 15.09
N GLY A 418 9.76 -11.58 14.59
CA GLY A 418 8.66 -10.69 14.36
C GLY A 418 8.96 -9.31 13.78
N LEU A 419 8.65 -9.11 12.49
CA LEU A 419 8.63 -7.80 11.82
C LEU A 419 7.48 -6.87 12.27
N GLY A 420 7.05 -7.01 13.52
CA GLY A 420 6.26 -6.03 14.24
C GLY A 420 6.85 -5.93 15.64
N LEU A 421 7.70 -4.92 15.88
CA LEU A 421 8.33 -4.62 17.17
C LEU A 421 8.93 -5.85 17.89
N ALA A 422 10.25 -5.99 17.89
CA ALA A 422 10.90 -6.94 18.77
C ALA A 422 10.47 -6.70 20.25
N GLY A 423 9.65 -7.60 20.78
CA GLY A 423 9.09 -7.58 22.15
C GLY A 423 7.63 -7.09 22.24
N LYS A 424 6.89 -7.63 23.22
CA LYS A 424 5.57 -7.23 23.78
C LYS A 424 4.42 -6.74 22.86
N ASN A 425 4.54 -6.65 21.53
CA ASN A 425 3.52 -6.06 20.63
C ASN A 425 3.33 -6.86 19.32
N TYR A 426 3.67 -8.16 19.32
CA TYR A 426 3.59 -9.01 18.12
C TYR A 426 2.16 -9.46 17.86
N LEU A 427 1.59 -9.04 16.72
CA LEU A 427 0.21 -9.32 16.37
C LEU A 427 0.08 -10.25 15.16
N PHE A 428 0.93 -10.05 14.16
CA PHE A 428 0.66 -10.56 12.82
C PHE A 428 1.41 -11.85 12.58
N SER A 429 0.78 -12.96 12.96
CA SER A 429 1.14 -14.29 12.51
C SER A 429 -0.05 -14.92 11.77
N TRP A 430 0.25 -15.91 10.93
CA TRP A 430 -0.77 -16.73 10.26
C TRP A 430 -1.72 -17.42 11.24
N ASP A 431 -1.37 -17.50 12.53
CA ASP A 431 -2.26 -17.99 13.58
C ASP A 431 -3.47 -17.10 13.87
N VAL A 432 -3.36 -15.78 13.64
CA VAL A 432 -4.54 -14.89 13.78
C VAL A 432 -5.55 -15.18 12.68
N LEU A 433 -5.07 -15.38 11.45
CA LEU A 433 -5.93 -15.75 10.31
C LEU A 433 -6.53 -17.15 10.52
N ARG A 434 -5.73 -18.08 11.04
CA ARG A 434 -6.20 -19.40 11.47
C ARG A 434 -7.29 -19.32 12.52
N ARG A 435 -7.11 -18.51 13.55
CA ARG A 435 -8.11 -18.28 14.59
C ARG A 435 -9.42 -17.74 14.00
N TRP A 436 -9.33 -16.80 13.05
CA TRP A 436 -10.50 -16.32 12.30
C TRP A 436 -11.22 -17.45 11.57
N PHE A 437 -10.50 -18.33 10.86
CA PHE A 437 -11.13 -19.47 10.20
C PHE A 437 -11.67 -20.51 11.18
N ASP A 438 -11.00 -20.77 12.31
CA ASP A 438 -11.50 -21.67 13.33
C ASP A 438 -12.84 -21.15 13.88
N TRP A 439 -12.97 -19.84 14.05
CA TRP A 439 -14.24 -19.22 14.41
C TRP A 439 -15.29 -19.33 13.31
N LYS A 440 -14.96 -18.89 12.09
CA LYS A 440 -15.95 -18.72 11.02
C LYS A 440 -16.30 -19.99 10.26
N ILE A 441 -15.39 -20.94 10.16
CA ILE A 441 -15.59 -22.20 9.42
C ILE A 441 -15.88 -23.37 10.35
N LYS A 442 -15.23 -23.44 11.52
CA LYS A 442 -15.40 -24.54 12.48
C LYS A 442 -16.31 -24.20 13.66
N GLY A 443 -16.69 -22.93 13.84
CA GLY A 443 -17.58 -22.51 14.92
C GLY A 443 -16.91 -22.43 16.30
N VAL A 444 -15.58 -22.36 16.36
CA VAL A 444 -14.86 -22.15 17.62
C VAL A 444 -15.15 -20.74 18.15
N ASN A 445 -15.56 -20.60 19.41
CA ASN A 445 -15.94 -19.29 19.92
C ASN A 445 -14.74 -18.32 20.01
N ASP A 446 -14.97 -17.06 19.63
CA ASP A 446 -13.97 -15.99 19.72
C ASP A 446 -14.56 -14.75 20.40
N PRO A 447 -14.63 -14.73 21.73
CA PRO A 447 -15.29 -13.65 22.46
C PRO A 447 -14.59 -12.29 22.27
N PHE A 448 -13.26 -12.31 22.04
CA PHE A 448 -12.50 -11.07 21.85
C PHE A 448 -12.87 -10.39 20.53
N MET A 449 -12.73 -11.08 19.39
CA MET A 449 -13.05 -10.48 18.08
C MET A 449 -14.54 -10.21 17.91
N GLN A 450 -15.41 -10.97 18.59
CA GLN A 450 -16.86 -10.66 18.65
C GLN A 450 -17.16 -9.34 19.33
N ASN A 451 -16.43 -9.01 20.40
CA ASN A 451 -16.66 -7.78 21.15
C ASN A 451 -15.86 -6.58 20.59
N PHE A 452 -14.67 -6.83 20.04
CA PHE A 452 -13.77 -5.82 19.45
C PHE A 452 -13.29 -6.29 18.07
N PRO A 453 -14.10 -6.10 17.02
CA PRO A 453 -13.75 -6.52 15.67
C PRO A 453 -12.69 -5.64 15.01
N VAL A 454 -12.41 -4.45 15.54
CA VAL A 454 -11.42 -3.52 14.99
C VAL A 454 -10.27 -3.36 15.95
N LEU A 455 -9.04 -3.45 15.45
CA LEU A 455 -7.84 -3.22 16.23
C LEU A 455 -6.94 -2.21 15.51
N LEU A 456 -6.68 -1.07 16.16
CA LEU A 456 -5.89 0.03 15.61
C LEU A 456 -4.61 0.20 16.41
N TYR A 457 -3.48 0.34 15.74
CA TYR A 457 -2.27 0.84 16.38
C TYR A 457 -2.33 2.35 16.43
N VAL A 458 -2.42 2.93 17.62
CA VAL A 458 -2.50 4.38 17.78
C VAL A 458 -1.09 4.95 17.76
N LEU A 459 -0.75 5.63 16.66
CA LEU A 459 0.54 6.33 16.54
C LEU A 459 0.65 7.43 17.61
N GLY A 460 1.87 7.77 18.03
CA GLY A 460 2.12 8.73 19.11
C GLY A 460 1.92 8.16 20.52
N GLU A 461 0.94 7.27 20.72
CA GLU A 461 0.85 6.41 21.93
C GLU A 461 1.72 5.16 21.82
N GLU A 462 1.97 4.72 20.57
CA GLU A 462 2.72 3.50 20.26
C GLU A 462 2.09 2.26 20.94
N LYS A 463 0.75 2.21 20.93
CA LYS A 463 -0.06 1.20 21.63
C LYS A 463 -1.24 0.72 20.78
N TRP A 464 -1.57 -0.56 20.91
CA TRP A 464 -2.76 -1.17 20.29
C TRP A 464 -4.04 -0.82 21.04
N ARG A 465 -5.09 -0.48 20.30
CA ARG A 465 -6.42 -0.14 20.81
C ARG A 465 -7.50 -0.96 20.12
N ALA A 466 -8.28 -1.66 20.92
CA ALA A 466 -9.41 -2.46 20.47
C ALA A 466 -10.65 -1.57 20.38
N GLU A 467 -11.37 -1.62 19.27
CA GLU A 467 -12.45 -0.73 18.89
C GLU A 467 -13.67 -1.54 18.45
N LYS A 468 -14.87 -1.03 18.74
CA LYS A 468 -16.11 -1.66 18.28
C LYS A 468 -16.47 -1.37 16.83
N SER A 469 -15.92 -0.31 16.26
CA SER A 469 -16.23 0.09 14.88
C SER A 469 -15.12 0.89 14.24
N TRP A 470 -15.07 0.80 12.91
CA TRP A 470 -14.43 1.78 12.05
C TRP A 470 -15.44 2.26 10.98
N PRO A 471 -15.56 3.58 10.72
CA PRO A 471 -14.95 4.67 11.46
C PRO A 471 -15.31 4.69 12.96
N LEU A 472 -14.59 5.49 13.74
CA LEU A 472 -14.90 5.66 15.15
C LEU A 472 -16.33 6.24 15.30
N PRO A 473 -17.08 5.90 16.37
CA PRO A 473 -18.41 6.43 16.59
C PRO A 473 -18.42 7.97 16.62
N SER A 474 -19.47 8.60 16.08
CA SER A 474 -19.59 10.06 16.05
C SER A 474 -19.54 10.70 17.44
N SER A 475 -19.98 10.00 18.48
CA SER A 475 -19.84 10.44 19.89
C SER A 475 -18.39 10.61 20.35
N ARG A 476 -17.45 9.93 19.68
CA ARG A 476 -16.01 10.07 19.93
C ARG A 476 -15.34 11.12 19.06
N LEU A 477 -16.00 11.61 18.02
CA LEU A 477 -15.38 12.47 17.02
C LEU A 477 -15.89 13.91 17.12
N SER A 478 -14.97 14.86 17.02
CA SER A 478 -15.28 16.29 16.88
C SER A 478 -14.54 16.87 15.68
N SER A 479 -15.26 17.59 14.81
CA SER A 479 -14.64 18.27 13.69
C SER A 479 -13.76 19.43 14.19
N LYS A 480 -12.55 19.54 13.62
CA LYS A 480 -11.61 20.61 13.87
C LYS A 480 -11.12 21.17 12.54
N THR A 481 -10.84 22.47 12.54
CA THR A 481 -10.30 23.18 11.38
C THR A 481 -9.13 24.02 11.83
N TYR A 482 -7.99 23.86 11.16
CA TYR A 482 -6.81 24.70 11.31
C TYR A 482 -6.60 25.48 10.02
N TYR A 483 -6.08 26.69 10.09
CA TYR A 483 -5.94 27.62 8.98
C TYR A 483 -4.48 27.89 8.69
N LEU A 484 -4.13 27.95 7.40
CA LEU A 484 -2.82 28.39 6.96
C LEU A 484 -2.75 29.92 7.15
N SER A 485 -1.64 30.38 7.74
CA SER A 485 -1.39 31.77 8.10
C SER A 485 -0.17 32.30 7.34
N LYS A 486 -0.05 33.64 7.25
CA LYS A 486 1.19 34.30 6.80
C LYS A 486 2.15 34.65 7.95
N ALA A 487 1.77 34.34 9.19
CA ALA A 487 2.62 34.51 10.37
C ALA A 487 3.79 33.53 10.33
N ARG A 488 4.92 33.95 10.93
CA ARG A 488 6.06 33.05 11.18
C ARG A 488 5.79 32.21 12.43
N PRO A 489 6.20 30.92 12.45
CA PRO A 489 6.05 30.08 13.64
C PRO A 489 7.08 30.46 14.70
N SER A 490 6.82 30.11 15.96
CA SER A 490 7.82 30.22 17.02
C SER A 490 9.05 29.33 16.72
N ILE A 491 10.24 29.78 17.11
CA ILE A 491 11.49 29.03 16.94
C ILE A 491 11.53 27.83 17.91
N ILE A 492 12.02 26.69 17.43
CA ILE A 492 12.44 25.56 18.27
C ILE A 492 13.94 25.72 18.50
N PHE A 493 14.35 25.93 19.76
CA PHE A 493 15.76 26.17 20.06
C PHE A 493 16.61 24.93 19.75
N GLY A 494 17.70 25.12 18.99
CA GLY A 494 18.58 24.04 18.56
C GLY A 494 18.12 23.29 17.30
N ASP A 495 16.93 23.59 16.77
CA ASP A 495 16.48 23.04 15.49
C ASP A 495 17.10 23.79 14.31
N TRP A 496 17.81 23.07 13.46
CA TRP A 496 18.43 23.63 12.25
C TRP A 496 17.39 23.97 11.18
N PHE A 497 16.27 23.24 11.15
CA PHE A 497 15.28 23.35 10.08
C PHE A 497 14.58 24.71 10.07
N GLY A 498 14.22 25.22 11.25
CA GLY A 498 13.63 26.56 11.38
C GLY A 498 14.45 27.67 10.73
N LEU A 499 15.80 27.54 10.73
CA LEU A 499 16.70 28.47 10.05
C LEU A 499 16.84 28.15 8.56
N ALA A 500 17.05 26.87 8.23
CA ALA A 500 17.26 26.43 6.84
C ALA A 500 16.03 26.66 5.94
N ASN A 501 14.82 26.58 6.50
CA ASN A 501 13.56 26.78 5.78
C ASN A 501 12.82 28.07 6.20
N ALA A 502 13.51 29.04 6.80
CA ALA A 502 12.89 30.24 7.40
C ALA A 502 12.00 31.03 6.43
N ALA A 503 12.36 31.10 5.15
CA ALA A 503 11.59 31.82 4.13
C ALA A 503 10.25 31.13 3.81
N ASN A 504 10.19 29.80 3.93
CA ASN A 504 9.06 28.97 3.54
C ASN A 504 8.32 28.36 4.73
N ASN A 505 8.68 28.74 5.96
CA ASN A 505 8.05 28.26 7.18
C ASN A 505 7.08 29.31 7.74
N TYR A 506 5.84 28.89 7.94
CA TYR A 506 4.69 29.68 8.33
C TYR A 506 3.95 29.00 9.48
N ARG A 507 2.95 29.69 10.03
CA ARG A 507 2.15 29.18 11.14
C ARG A 507 0.90 28.48 10.64
N LEU A 508 0.51 27.41 11.34
CA LEU A 508 -0.80 26.80 11.26
C LEU A 508 -1.59 27.19 12.52
N VAL A 509 -2.77 27.79 12.36
CA VAL A 509 -3.51 28.39 13.48
C VAL A 509 -4.91 27.82 13.62
N SER A 510 -5.40 27.67 14.86
CA SER A 510 -6.73 27.09 15.13
C SER A 510 -7.89 28.08 14.98
N SER A 511 -7.62 29.35 14.66
CA SER A 511 -8.63 30.40 14.52
C SER A 511 -8.33 31.33 13.35
N VAL A 512 -9.36 31.61 12.56
CA VAL A 512 -9.32 32.56 11.45
C VAL A 512 -8.89 33.97 11.88
N ALA A 513 -9.13 34.34 13.14
CA ALA A 513 -8.74 35.65 13.67
C ALA A 513 -7.21 35.83 13.82
N THR A 514 -6.45 34.73 13.78
CA THR A 514 -5.00 34.72 14.05
C THR A 514 -4.15 34.40 12.82
N THR A 515 -4.74 34.47 11.63
CA THR A 515 -4.10 34.07 10.37
C THR A 515 -3.15 35.11 9.79
N ASP A 516 -3.12 36.33 10.36
CA ASP A 516 -2.12 37.35 10.06
C ASP A 516 -2.04 37.73 8.57
N TYR A 517 -3.18 37.97 7.92
CA TYR A 517 -3.24 38.23 6.47
C TYR A 517 -2.69 39.59 6.05
N ASN A 518 -2.71 40.58 6.94
CA ASN A 518 -2.45 41.98 6.64
C ASN A 518 -1.50 42.60 7.68
N ASP A 519 -0.67 43.55 7.23
CA ASP A 519 -0.03 44.52 8.11
C ASP A 519 -1.02 45.66 8.42
N VAL A 520 -1.14 46.01 9.70
CA VAL A 520 -1.96 47.14 10.15
C VAL A 520 -1.04 48.22 10.72
N PHE A 521 -0.98 49.37 10.04
CA PHE A 521 -0.16 50.50 10.47
C PHE A 521 -1.01 51.77 10.51
N PHE A 522 -1.20 52.33 11.71
CA PHE A 522 -2.08 53.50 11.95
C PHE A 522 -3.49 53.39 11.31
N GLY A 523 -4.09 52.20 11.34
CA GLY A 523 -5.43 51.96 10.77
C GLY A 523 -5.45 51.69 9.26
N PHE A 524 -4.31 51.78 8.56
CA PHE A 524 -4.18 51.33 7.17
C PHE A 524 -3.89 49.83 7.13
N VAL A 525 -4.69 49.10 6.35
CA VAL A 525 -4.57 47.66 6.15
C VAL A 525 -3.86 47.40 4.82
N LYS A 526 -2.70 46.73 4.87
CA LYS A 526 -1.95 46.32 3.68
C LYS A 526 -1.80 44.79 3.65
N PRO A 527 -2.22 44.10 2.57
CA PRO A 527 -2.02 42.65 2.47
C PRO A 527 -0.55 42.24 2.50
N LYS A 528 -0.24 41.23 3.29
CA LYS A 528 1.08 40.57 3.29
C LYS A 528 1.26 39.74 2.02
N ALA A 529 2.51 39.56 1.60
CA ALA A 529 2.85 38.70 0.48
C ALA A 529 2.37 37.26 0.72
N ASN A 530 1.83 36.63 -0.33
CA ASN A 530 1.44 35.23 -0.30
C ASN A 530 2.68 34.32 -0.36
N PRO A 531 2.66 33.14 0.31
CA PRO A 531 3.69 32.12 0.12
C PRO A 531 3.77 31.67 -1.34
N VAL A 532 4.99 31.42 -1.82
CA VAL A 532 5.23 30.92 -3.18
C VAL A 532 6.02 29.62 -3.11
N LEU A 533 5.43 28.54 -3.63
CA LEU A 533 6.09 27.25 -3.80
C LEU A 533 6.74 27.21 -5.19
N TYR A 534 8.04 26.92 -5.23
CA TYR A 534 8.77 26.73 -6.48
C TYR A 534 8.95 25.25 -6.76
N HIS A 535 8.52 24.80 -7.93
CA HIS A 535 8.81 23.46 -8.43
C HIS A 535 10.00 23.51 -9.39
N ASN A 536 11.01 22.69 -9.11
CA ASN A 536 12.19 22.54 -9.95
C ASN A 536 12.44 21.05 -10.22
N PRO A 537 12.36 20.58 -11.48
CA PRO A 537 12.58 19.17 -11.81
C PRO A 537 14.01 18.68 -11.52
N ALA A 538 14.97 19.58 -11.32
CA ALA A 538 16.33 19.24 -10.90
C ALA A 538 16.49 19.08 -9.37
N ALA A 539 15.44 19.37 -8.59
CA ALA A 539 15.44 19.32 -7.14
C ALA A 539 14.08 18.80 -6.62
N LEU A 540 13.84 17.50 -6.83
CA LEU A 540 12.61 16.83 -6.41
C LEU A 540 12.63 16.47 -4.92
N ASN A 541 11.47 16.62 -4.28
CA ASN A 541 11.13 16.13 -2.94
C ASN A 541 10.57 14.70 -3.00
N GLY A 542 10.58 13.97 -1.89
CA GLY A 542 9.99 12.63 -1.70
C GLY A 542 11.00 11.53 -1.39
N LEU A 543 12.22 11.59 -1.95
CA LEU A 543 13.20 10.48 -1.87
C LEU A 543 13.55 10.11 -0.42
N MET A 544 13.52 11.10 0.48
CA MET A 544 13.83 10.96 1.90
C MET A 544 12.60 11.11 2.79
N SER A 545 11.40 10.96 2.24
CA SER A 545 10.12 11.06 2.96
C SER A 545 9.46 9.70 3.13
N ARG A 546 8.71 9.52 4.23
CA ARG A 546 7.82 8.35 4.38
C ARG A 546 6.67 8.35 3.37
N SER A 547 6.31 9.51 2.80
CA SER A 547 5.30 9.62 1.74
C SER A 547 5.63 8.72 0.55
N ALA A 548 6.92 8.64 0.20
CA ALA A 548 7.37 7.85 -0.92
C ALA A 548 7.59 6.36 -0.58
N GLN A 549 7.75 6.00 0.70
CA GLN A 549 8.18 4.64 1.09
C GLN A 549 7.04 3.63 1.30
N ARG A 550 5.83 3.89 0.80
CA ARG A 550 4.59 3.19 1.26
C ARG A 550 4.45 1.71 0.86
N TRP A 551 4.95 1.31 -0.31
CA TRP A 551 4.81 -0.07 -0.80
C TRP A 551 5.94 -0.97 -0.26
N PHE A 552 7.09 -0.97 -0.91
CA PHE A 552 8.26 -1.72 -0.44
C PHE A 552 9.33 -0.80 0.16
N GLY A 553 9.16 0.50 -0.06
CA GLY A 553 10.27 1.41 -0.28
C GLY A 553 11.31 0.77 -1.19
N PHE A 554 11.03 0.71 -2.50
CA PHE A 554 12.05 0.33 -3.49
C PHE A 554 13.14 1.40 -3.63
N SER A 555 13.08 2.47 -2.83
CA SER A 555 14.31 3.09 -2.34
C SER A 555 15.22 2.01 -1.76
N PRO A 556 16.42 1.78 -2.31
CA PRO A 556 17.40 0.89 -1.69
C PRO A 556 17.65 1.18 -0.21
N LEU A 557 17.30 2.40 0.23
CA LEU A 557 17.36 2.83 1.62
C LEU A 557 16.31 2.13 2.50
N THR A 558 15.05 1.97 2.08
CA THR A 558 14.03 1.31 2.92
C THR A 558 14.27 -0.17 3.09
N ILE A 559 14.77 -0.84 2.06
CA ILE A 559 15.32 -2.20 2.18
C ILE A 559 16.41 -2.23 3.26
N VAL A 560 17.37 -1.29 3.22
CA VAL A 560 18.44 -1.18 4.23
C VAL A 560 17.86 -0.95 5.63
N THR A 561 16.78 -0.18 5.79
CA THR A 561 16.18 0.06 7.10
C THR A 561 15.34 -1.08 7.62
N GLN A 562 14.60 -1.74 6.75
CA GLN A 562 13.91 -2.97 7.10
C GLN A 562 14.98 -3.99 7.55
N LEU A 563 16.06 -4.16 6.78
CA LEU A 563 17.20 -4.97 7.22
C LEU A 563 17.87 -4.42 8.51
N SER A 564 17.99 -3.10 8.70
CA SER A 564 18.68 -2.51 9.85
C SER A 564 17.88 -2.60 11.14
N LYS A 565 16.58 -2.30 11.09
CA LYS A 565 15.63 -2.44 12.20
C LYS A 565 15.49 -3.91 12.59
N TYR A 566 15.46 -4.82 11.61
CA TYR A 566 15.02 -6.20 11.88
C TYR A 566 16.13 -7.26 11.86
N VAL A 567 17.18 -7.09 11.05
CA VAL A 567 18.36 -7.99 11.06
C VAL A 567 19.44 -7.45 11.99
N LEU A 568 19.64 -6.12 12.03
CA LEU A 568 20.70 -5.49 12.82
C LEU A 568 20.21 -4.92 14.18
N ASN A 569 18.90 -4.96 14.46
CA ASN A 569 18.28 -4.47 15.70
C ASN A 569 18.65 -3.01 16.04
N LEU A 570 18.75 -2.16 15.03
CA LEU A 570 19.00 -0.73 15.20
C LEU A 570 17.71 -0.04 15.68
N LYS A 571 17.69 0.34 16.96
CA LYS A 571 16.52 0.95 17.63
C LYS A 571 16.46 2.47 17.56
N ASP A 572 17.54 3.12 17.13
CA ASP A 572 17.60 4.57 17.05
C ASP A 572 17.05 5.03 15.70
N GLU A 573 15.77 5.43 15.69
CA GLU A 573 15.12 5.98 14.50
C GLU A 573 15.78 7.24 13.97
N SER A 574 16.53 7.99 14.80
CA SER A 574 17.22 9.20 14.32
C SER A 574 18.36 8.90 13.35
N LEU A 575 18.82 7.65 13.30
CA LEU A 575 19.80 7.17 12.33
C LEU A 575 19.18 6.77 10.98
N ILE A 576 17.85 6.83 10.86
CA ILE A 576 17.10 6.41 9.69
C ILE A 576 16.67 7.68 8.94
N PRO A 577 17.26 7.97 7.77
CA PRO A 577 17.14 9.29 7.16
C PRO A 577 15.72 9.79 6.83
N TRP A 578 14.74 8.91 6.58
CA TRP A 578 13.32 9.26 6.32
C TRP A 578 12.42 9.11 7.55
N GLU A 579 12.98 8.82 8.73
CA GLU A 579 12.25 8.97 10.00
C GLU A 579 12.28 10.41 10.52
N ASP A 580 13.07 11.28 9.86
CA ASP A 580 13.14 12.72 10.11
C ASP A 580 12.89 13.53 8.83
N GLU A 581 11.66 14.01 8.72
CA GLU A 581 11.09 14.66 7.54
C GLU A 581 11.76 16.00 7.20
N ARG A 582 12.49 16.60 8.16
CA ARG A 582 13.13 17.91 7.97
C ARG A 582 14.06 17.97 6.75
N ASN A 583 14.69 16.85 6.41
CA ASN A 583 15.57 16.76 5.24
C ASN A 583 14.80 16.90 3.92
N ASP A 584 13.58 16.36 3.86
CA ASP A 584 12.72 16.46 2.68
C ASP A 584 11.93 17.78 2.67
N GLU A 585 11.52 18.29 3.83
CA GLU A 585 10.77 19.54 3.97
C GLU A 585 11.59 20.81 3.64
N THR A 586 12.91 20.71 3.47
CA THR A 586 13.73 21.88 3.18
C THR A 586 13.47 22.38 1.76
N GLY A 587 13.03 23.64 1.63
CA GLY A 587 12.66 24.25 0.35
C GLY A 587 11.17 24.15 0.03
N VAL A 588 10.39 23.36 0.78
CA VAL A 588 8.93 23.26 0.63
C VAL A 588 8.20 24.25 1.54
N LEU A 589 6.94 24.55 1.24
CA LEU A 589 6.12 25.40 2.13
C LEU A 589 5.68 24.58 3.34
N THR A 590 5.92 25.10 4.54
CA THR A 590 5.56 24.43 5.80
C THR A 590 4.70 25.34 6.67
N PHE A 591 3.70 24.77 7.33
CA PHE A 591 2.77 25.45 8.22
C PHE A 591 2.71 24.70 9.54
N THR A 592 3.30 25.28 10.60
CA THR A 592 3.49 24.60 11.89
C THR A 592 2.68 25.28 12.99
N THR A 593 2.03 24.50 13.84
CA THR A 593 1.31 25.02 15.02
C THR A 593 2.27 25.55 16.08
N GLU A 594 1.73 26.28 17.06
CA GLU A 594 2.39 26.38 18.37
C GLU A 594 2.47 25.01 19.06
N PRO A 595 3.33 24.84 20.09
CA PRO A 595 3.30 23.63 20.90
C PRO A 595 1.88 23.41 21.41
N LEU A 596 1.36 22.21 21.22
CA LEU A 596 0.04 21.85 21.67
C LEU A 596 -0.02 21.95 23.20
N SER A 597 -1.08 22.59 23.72
CA SER A 597 -1.29 22.74 25.16
C SER A 597 -1.77 21.45 25.84
N SER A 598 -2.30 20.52 25.05
CA SER A 598 -2.77 19.19 25.46
C SER A 598 -2.57 18.19 24.34
N ASP A 599 -2.66 16.90 24.66
CA ASP A 599 -2.69 15.84 23.65
C ASP A 599 -3.87 16.04 22.69
N LEU A 600 -3.65 15.74 21.41
CA LEU A 600 -4.66 15.80 20.36
C LEU A 600 -4.59 14.53 19.52
N GLU A 601 -5.63 13.71 19.60
CA GLU A 601 -5.78 12.54 18.75
C GLU A 601 -6.48 12.92 17.45
N ILE A 602 -5.80 12.76 16.31
CA ILE A 602 -6.42 12.81 14.98
C ILE A 602 -6.70 11.37 14.55
N SER A 603 -7.97 11.08 14.24
CA SER A 603 -8.42 9.77 13.78
C SER A 603 -9.34 9.90 12.59
N GLY A 604 -9.02 9.20 11.52
CA GLY A 604 -9.76 9.26 10.24
C GLY A 604 -9.03 10.08 9.18
N PRO A 605 -9.68 10.31 8.03
CA PRO A 605 -9.13 11.11 6.93
C PRO A 605 -9.04 12.60 7.26
N LEU A 606 -8.13 13.30 6.58
CA LEU A 606 -7.99 14.75 6.65
C LEU A 606 -8.17 15.36 5.24
N LYS A 607 -8.44 16.66 5.19
CA LYS A 607 -8.62 17.37 3.94
C LYS A 607 -8.00 18.75 3.99
N LEU A 608 -7.11 19.05 3.03
CA LEU A 608 -6.59 20.40 2.86
C LEU A 608 -7.33 21.12 1.74
N THR A 609 -7.89 22.29 2.02
CA THR A 609 -8.49 23.18 1.02
C THR A 609 -7.67 24.46 0.92
N PHE A 610 -7.23 24.83 -0.28
CA PHE A 610 -6.46 26.05 -0.52
C PHE A 610 -6.69 26.58 -1.93
N TRP A 611 -6.16 27.78 -2.21
CA TRP A 611 -6.19 28.38 -3.54
C TRP A 611 -4.77 28.63 -4.01
N ALA A 612 -4.50 28.44 -5.30
CA ALA A 612 -3.20 28.79 -5.86
C ALA A 612 -3.30 29.37 -7.27
N LYS A 613 -2.33 30.22 -7.58
CA LYS A 613 -2.03 30.73 -8.94
C LYS A 613 -0.71 30.16 -9.39
N THR A 614 -0.67 29.64 -10.61
CA THR A 614 0.53 29.03 -11.16
C THR A 614 1.08 29.85 -12.32
N LYS A 615 2.40 29.97 -12.38
CA LYS A 615 3.13 30.49 -13.53
C LYS A 615 4.22 29.51 -13.91
N PHE A 616 4.17 28.98 -15.13
CA PHE A 616 5.23 28.11 -15.64
C PHE A 616 6.41 28.98 -16.11
N THR A 617 7.64 28.53 -15.84
CA THR A 617 8.85 29.36 -16.00
C THR A 617 9.71 28.99 -17.23
N GLN A 618 10.88 29.62 -17.37
CA GLN A 618 11.38 30.33 -18.57
C GLN A 618 11.49 29.58 -19.92
N PRO A 619 11.34 30.30 -21.06
CA PRO A 619 11.44 29.74 -22.42
C PRO A 619 12.69 28.89 -22.72
N ALA A 620 13.84 29.20 -22.10
CA ALA A 620 15.08 28.47 -22.32
C ALA A 620 15.06 27.06 -21.70
N THR A 621 14.56 26.95 -20.45
CA THR A 621 14.40 25.65 -19.78
C THR A 621 13.30 24.83 -20.45
N GLN A 622 12.22 25.50 -20.86
CA GLN A 622 11.15 24.95 -21.69
C GLN A 622 11.71 24.31 -22.97
N ALA A 623 12.53 25.04 -23.74
CA ALA A 623 13.12 24.53 -24.97
C ALA A 623 14.05 23.33 -24.74
N ALA A 624 14.80 23.30 -23.62
CA ALA A 624 15.67 22.18 -23.28
C ALA A 624 14.87 20.90 -22.95
N ILE A 625 13.77 21.02 -22.20
CA ILE A 625 12.87 19.90 -21.90
C ILE A 625 12.20 19.40 -23.18
N ASP A 626 11.69 20.30 -24.02
CA ASP A 626 11.03 19.96 -25.28
C ASP A 626 12.00 19.19 -26.20
N GLN A 627 13.26 19.64 -26.29
CA GLN A 627 14.31 18.93 -27.04
C GLN A 627 14.63 17.55 -26.47
N PHE A 628 14.74 17.43 -25.15
CA PHE A 628 14.99 16.15 -24.48
C PHE A 628 13.88 15.14 -24.76
N LEU A 629 12.61 15.54 -24.59
CA LEU A 629 11.46 14.68 -24.88
C LEU A 629 11.37 14.31 -26.37
N ALA A 630 11.64 15.26 -27.28
CA ALA A 630 11.68 14.99 -28.72
C ALA A 630 12.77 13.97 -29.10
N GLN A 631 13.94 14.03 -28.45
CA GLN A 631 15.00 13.04 -28.65
C GLN A 631 14.60 11.64 -28.18
N ILE A 632 13.94 11.53 -27.02
CA ILE A 632 13.40 10.25 -26.53
C ILE A 632 12.39 9.69 -27.52
N ARG A 633 11.39 10.49 -27.91
CA ARG A 633 10.36 10.10 -28.89
C ARG A 633 10.98 9.60 -30.20
N LYS A 634 11.95 10.33 -30.73
CA LYS A 634 12.68 9.92 -31.95
C LYS A 634 13.47 8.62 -31.75
N LYS A 635 14.17 8.47 -30.62
CA LYS A 635 15.02 7.30 -30.35
C LYS A 635 14.22 6.01 -30.23
N PHE A 636 13.03 6.09 -29.64
CA PHE A 636 12.15 4.94 -29.42
C PHE A 636 10.98 4.84 -30.42
N ASN A 637 10.97 5.68 -31.46
CA ASN A 637 9.91 5.74 -32.48
C ASN A 637 8.48 5.88 -31.90
N ILE A 638 8.31 6.81 -30.95
CA ILE A 638 7.05 7.06 -30.24
C ILE A 638 6.39 8.33 -30.78
N GLY A 639 5.14 8.26 -31.23
CA GLY A 639 4.32 9.42 -31.62
C GLY A 639 4.00 10.37 -30.46
N SER A 640 3.44 11.55 -30.75
CA SER A 640 3.21 12.59 -29.73
C SER A 640 2.25 12.19 -28.61
N ASN A 641 1.28 11.31 -28.92
CA ASN A 641 0.25 10.88 -27.97
C ASN A 641 0.23 9.36 -27.77
N GLU A 642 1.34 8.66 -28.04
CA GLU A 642 1.39 7.19 -27.99
C GLU A 642 1.93 6.64 -26.66
N ASN A 643 2.24 7.52 -25.69
CA ASN A 643 2.83 7.11 -24.42
C ASN A 643 2.36 7.97 -23.25
N LEU A 644 1.75 7.32 -22.25
CA LEU A 644 1.25 7.97 -21.05
C LEU A 644 2.35 8.77 -20.32
N LEU A 645 3.49 8.15 -20.03
CA LEU A 645 4.56 8.77 -19.23
C LEU A 645 5.11 10.04 -19.89
N LEU A 646 5.35 10.02 -21.19
CA LEU A 646 5.83 11.20 -21.93
C LEU A 646 4.79 12.31 -22.01
N THR A 647 3.51 11.97 -22.08
CA THR A 647 2.40 12.93 -22.02
C THR A 647 2.33 13.60 -20.65
N LEU A 648 2.44 12.81 -19.58
CA LEU A 648 2.42 13.33 -18.20
C LEU A 648 3.64 14.20 -17.88
N ALA A 649 4.83 13.82 -18.36
CA ALA A 649 6.07 14.58 -18.16
C ALA A 649 5.98 16.01 -18.72
N ASP A 650 5.32 16.15 -19.88
CA ASP A 650 5.27 17.37 -20.66
C ASP A 650 4.16 18.34 -20.22
N ARG A 651 3.21 17.85 -19.43
CA ARG A 651 1.97 18.56 -19.08
C ARG A 651 2.24 19.84 -18.30
N LYS A 652 1.53 20.92 -18.64
CA LYS A 652 1.47 22.17 -17.86
C LYS A 652 0.57 21.96 -16.64
N ASP A 653 1.13 21.33 -15.62
CA ASP A 653 0.41 20.89 -14.43
C ASP A 653 1.27 21.07 -13.16
N VAL A 654 0.65 20.90 -12.00
CA VAL A 654 1.32 20.96 -10.69
C VAL A 654 0.92 19.74 -9.89
N GLN A 655 1.89 19.07 -9.27
CA GLN A 655 1.62 18.02 -8.29
C GLN A 655 1.58 18.66 -6.91
N TRP A 656 0.41 18.65 -6.29
CA TRP A 656 0.26 19.07 -4.90
C TRP A 656 0.44 17.85 -4.00
N VAL A 657 1.54 17.86 -3.26
CA VAL A 657 1.86 16.82 -2.28
C VAL A 657 1.74 17.43 -0.91
N ILE A 658 0.84 16.86 -0.10
CA ILE A 658 0.53 17.33 1.24
C ILE A 658 0.98 16.28 2.24
N GLU A 659 1.76 16.70 3.23
CA GLU A 659 2.21 15.84 4.31
C GLU A 659 1.78 16.41 5.65
N VAL A 660 1.38 15.53 6.57
CA VAL A 660 1.06 15.89 7.95
C VAL A 660 2.07 15.23 8.87
N ASN A 661 2.83 16.06 9.56
CA ASN A 661 4.02 15.67 10.30
C ASN A 661 3.85 15.99 11.80
N ASP A 662 4.27 15.08 12.66
CA ASP A 662 4.39 15.27 14.10
C ASP A 662 5.78 15.82 14.43
N VAL A 663 5.84 17.07 14.88
CA VAL A 663 7.09 17.75 15.23
C VAL A 663 7.31 17.69 16.73
N PHE A 664 8.35 16.96 17.11
CA PHE A 664 8.76 16.75 18.49
C PHE A 664 9.33 18.05 19.10
N PRO A 665 9.35 18.19 20.44
CA PRO A 665 9.93 19.35 21.11
C PRO A 665 11.41 19.60 20.76
N THR A 666 12.12 18.55 20.33
CA THR A 666 13.52 18.59 19.87
C THR A 666 13.69 19.11 18.44
N GLY A 667 12.59 19.31 17.71
CA GLY A 667 12.58 19.73 16.31
C GLY A 667 12.46 18.58 15.31
N ARG A 668 12.73 17.31 15.69
CA ARG A 668 12.53 16.15 14.79
C ARG A 668 11.11 16.17 14.24
N ALA A 669 10.94 15.94 12.95
CA ALA A 669 9.63 15.84 12.31
C ALA A 669 9.41 14.41 11.82
N ARG A 670 8.27 13.80 12.15
CA ARG A 670 7.91 12.46 11.68
C ARG A 670 6.67 12.55 10.80
N ASN A 671 6.75 12.06 9.56
CA ASN A 671 5.56 11.94 8.73
C ASN A 671 4.57 10.89 9.25
N ILE A 672 3.30 11.32 9.36
CA ILE A 672 2.18 10.53 9.89
C ILE A 672 1.26 10.07 8.77
N THR A 673 0.97 10.94 7.80
CA THR A 673 0.15 10.64 6.63
C THR A 673 0.36 11.70 5.54
N SER A 674 -0.05 11.37 4.31
CA SER A 674 0.12 12.22 3.14
C SER A 674 -1.10 12.17 2.20
N GLY A 675 -1.15 13.12 1.27
CA GLY A 675 -2.19 13.24 0.25
C GLY A 675 -1.64 13.87 -1.03
N TRP A 676 -2.24 13.52 -2.16
CA TRP A 676 -1.74 13.90 -3.48
C TRP A 676 -2.86 14.41 -4.38
N LEU A 677 -2.57 15.43 -5.19
CA LEU A 677 -3.50 15.95 -6.18
C LEU A 677 -2.74 16.59 -7.35
N SER A 678 -3.02 16.18 -8.58
CA SER A 678 -2.68 16.94 -9.77
C SER A 678 -3.63 18.14 -9.90
N ALA A 679 -3.11 19.32 -10.22
CA ALA A 679 -3.93 20.51 -10.39
C ALA A 679 -4.98 20.36 -11.50
N ALA A 680 -4.67 19.58 -12.54
CA ALA A 680 -5.59 19.23 -13.61
C ALA A 680 -6.73 18.29 -13.16
N PHE A 681 -6.52 17.51 -12.09
CA PHE A 681 -7.49 16.56 -11.52
C PHE A 681 -8.22 17.11 -10.27
N ARG A 682 -8.13 18.41 -10.02
CA ARG A 682 -8.90 19.06 -8.96
C ARG A 682 -10.40 18.80 -9.16
N PRO A 683 -11.20 18.66 -8.09
CA PRO A 683 -12.63 18.42 -8.21
C PRO A 683 -13.36 19.72 -8.62
N TYR A 684 -13.25 20.13 -9.89
CA TYR A 684 -13.76 21.42 -10.35
C TYR A 684 -15.25 21.38 -10.73
N ASP A 685 -15.93 22.51 -10.58
CA ASP A 685 -17.28 22.72 -11.11
C ASP A 685 -17.22 22.96 -12.63
N PRO A 686 -17.85 22.11 -13.48
CA PRO A 686 -17.90 22.33 -14.92
C PRO A 686 -18.46 23.70 -15.36
N ALA A 687 -19.35 24.30 -14.56
CA ALA A 687 -19.88 25.63 -14.83
C ALA A 687 -18.89 26.75 -14.45
N ASN A 688 -18.00 26.49 -13.50
CA ASN A 688 -16.93 27.42 -13.10
C ASN A 688 -15.67 26.65 -12.68
N PRO A 689 -14.74 26.36 -13.62
CA PRO A 689 -13.58 25.52 -13.35
C PRO A 689 -12.60 26.03 -12.28
N THR A 690 -12.77 27.26 -11.80
CA THR A 690 -11.97 27.85 -10.70
C THR A 690 -12.47 27.43 -9.32
N GLN A 691 -13.71 26.93 -9.22
CA GLN A 691 -14.35 26.52 -7.97
C GLN A 691 -14.45 25.01 -7.89
N VAL A 692 -14.64 24.51 -6.66
CA VAL A 692 -14.90 23.09 -6.41
C VAL A 692 -16.32 22.74 -6.82
N ASP A 693 -16.50 21.56 -7.44
CA ASP A 693 -17.83 21.00 -7.74
C ASP A 693 -18.66 20.93 -6.45
N PRO A 694 -19.83 21.56 -6.37
CA PRO A 694 -20.69 21.52 -5.19
C PRO A 694 -21.11 20.10 -4.77
N THR A 695 -21.06 19.13 -5.69
CA THR A 695 -21.36 17.72 -5.44
C THR A 695 -20.18 16.93 -4.90
N TYR A 696 -18.95 17.48 -4.98
CA TYR A 696 -17.75 16.82 -4.50
C TYR A 696 -17.78 16.63 -2.99
N LYS A 697 -17.56 15.39 -2.57
CA LYS A 697 -17.33 15.01 -1.18
C LYS A 697 -15.96 14.34 -1.11
N ALA A 698 -15.09 14.86 -0.26
CA ALA A 698 -13.78 14.25 -0.06
C ALA A 698 -13.92 12.81 0.44
N PHE A 699 -13.08 11.94 -0.10
CA PHE A 699 -13.07 10.50 0.09
C PHE A 699 -14.32 9.79 -0.45
N ASP A 700 -15.15 10.44 -1.25
CA ASP A 700 -16.19 9.76 -2.00
C ASP A 700 -15.54 8.83 -3.04
N PRO A 701 -15.68 7.51 -2.90
CA PRO A 701 -15.07 6.58 -3.84
C PRO A 701 -15.64 6.73 -5.25
N PHE A 702 -16.87 7.25 -5.39
CA PHE A 702 -17.62 7.27 -6.65
C PHE A 702 -17.44 8.56 -7.46
N TYR A 703 -16.80 9.60 -6.93
CA TYR A 703 -16.77 10.93 -7.58
C TYR A 703 -15.97 11.03 -8.89
N SER A 704 -14.98 10.17 -9.11
CA SER A 704 -14.04 10.35 -10.23
C SER A 704 -14.57 9.76 -11.52
N TYR A 705 -14.67 10.61 -12.54
CA TYR A 705 -15.16 10.28 -13.88
C TYR A 705 -14.29 10.94 -14.95
N SER A 706 -14.24 10.34 -16.15
CA SER A 706 -13.47 10.83 -17.30
C SER A 706 -14.08 12.04 -18.00
N ASP A 707 -15.39 12.28 -17.88
CA ASP A 707 -16.06 13.48 -18.40
C ASP A 707 -15.74 14.73 -17.56
N LYS A 708 -15.29 14.53 -16.32
CA LYS A 708 -14.91 15.57 -15.38
C LYS A 708 -13.41 15.74 -15.19
N ASN A 709 -12.53 14.87 -15.69
CA ASN A 709 -11.08 15.03 -15.49
C ASN A 709 -10.28 14.44 -16.68
N PRO A 710 -9.16 15.08 -17.08
CA PRO A 710 -8.55 16.29 -16.52
C PRO A 710 -9.16 17.62 -17.03
N SER A 711 -9.05 18.69 -16.24
CA SER A 711 -9.26 20.09 -16.67
C SER A 711 -7.99 20.91 -16.52
N PRO A 712 -7.36 21.36 -17.62
CA PRO A 712 -6.15 22.16 -17.58
C PRO A 712 -6.28 23.44 -16.73
N ILE A 713 -5.16 23.90 -16.18
CA ILE A 713 -5.08 25.17 -15.46
C ILE A 713 -4.53 26.28 -16.35
N ALA A 714 -5.08 27.48 -16.23
CA ALA A 714 -4.54 28.69 -16.84
C ALA A 714 -3.52 29.37 -15.92
N GLU A 715 -2.50 30.01 -16.51
CA GLU A 715 -1.54 30.79 -15.74
C GLU A 715 -2.19 31.98 -15.04
N ASP A 716 -1.64 32.38 -13.89
CA ASP A 716 -2.05 33.52 -13.06
C ASP A 716 -3.54 33.54 -12.61
N THR A 717 -4.26 32.45 -12.86
CA THR A 717 -5.65 32.22 -12.45
C THR A 717 -5.69 31.47 -11.12
N ALA A 718 -6.52 31.95 -10.18
CA ALA A 718 -6.66 31.31 -8.88
C ALA A 718 -7.67 30.17 -8.96
N TYR A 719 -7.21 28.95 -8.67
CA TYR A 719 -8.04 27.76 -8.58
C TYR A 719 -8.18 27.30 -7.14
N GLN A 720 -9.35 26.81 -6.76
CA GLN A 720 -9.56 26.11 -5.51
C GLN A 720 -9.13 24.65 -5.65
N TYR A 721 -8.32 24.17 -4.71
CA TYR A 721 -7.85 22.80 -4.61
C TYR A 721 -8.35 22.17 -3.32
N VAL A 722 -8.70 20.88 -3.41
CA VAL A 722 -9.08 20.07 -2.26
C VAL A 722 -8.30 18.76 -2.32
N VAL A 723 -7.31 18.62 -1.44
CA VAL A 723 -6.45 17.45 -1.37
C VAL A 723 -6.94 16.52 -0.27
N GLU A 724 -7.20 15.27 -0.66
CA GLU A 724 -7.49 14.16 0.25
C GLU A 724 -6.18 13.70 0.91
N VAL A 725 -6.06 13.92 2.22
CA VAL A 725 -4.92 13.45 3.03
C VAL A 725 -5.36 12.18 3.76
N TRP A 726 -4.68 11.08 3.45
CA TRP A 726 -5.15 9.74 3.77
C TRP A 726 -5.38 9.50 5.28
N PRO A 727 -6.29 8.59 5.63
CA PRO A 727 -6.66 8.33 7.02
C PRO A 727 -5.49 7.83 7.87
N THR A 728 -5.49 8.27 9.13
CA THR A 728 -4.51 7.85 10.14
C THR A 728 -5.18 7.76 11.53
N THR A 729 -4.43 7.29 12.52
CA THR A 729 -4.76 7.47 13.94
C THR A 729 -3.47 7.80 14.70
N ASN A 730 -3.29 9.08 15.05
CA ASN A 730 -2.11 9.57 15.77
C ASN A 730 -2.50 10.51 16.93
N VAL A 731 -1.87 10.31 18.09
CA VAL A 731 -1.90 11.27 19.20
C VAL A 731 -0.68 12.19 19.11
N PHE A 732 -0.91 13.44 18.73
CA PHE A 732 0.07 14.49 18.86
C PHE A 732 0.15 14.90 20.33
N LYS A 733 1.29 14.61 20.98
CA LYS A 733 1.46 14.84 22.41
C LYS A 733 1.51 16.33 22.76
N ARG A 734 1.15 16.66 23.99
CA ARG A 734 1.39 17.99 24.57
C ARG A 734 2.85 18.40 24.36
N GLY A 735 3.06 19.63 23.89
CA GLY A 735 4.39 20.16 23.56
C GLY A 735 4.88 19.83 22.15
N HIS A 736 4.31 18.81 21.50
CA HIS A 736 4.53 18.59 20.07
C HIS A 736 3.79 19.63 19.24
N ARG A 737 4.04 19.64 17.93
CA ARG A 737 3.35 20.49 16.97
C ARG A 737 2.85 19.68 15.79
N ILE A 738 1.79 20.15 15.16
CA ILE A 738 1.34 19.65 13.86
C ILE A 738 2.02 20.52 12.81
N ARG A 739 2.67 19.89 11.82
CA ARG A 739 3.19 20.58 10.64
C ARG A 739 2.50 20.04 9.40
N VAL A 740 2.04 20.95 8.55
CA VAL A 740 1.57 20.64 7.19
C VAL A 740 2.62 21.10 6.21
N SER A 741 3.08 20.21 5.35
CA SER A 741 4.04 20.52 4.30
C SER A 741 3.36 20.43 2.93
N ILE A 742 3.69 21.38 2.04
CA ILE A 742 3.18 21.45 0.67
C ILE A 742 4.38 21.49 -0.27
N SER A 743 4.56 20.43 -1.06
CA SER A 743 5.61 20.31 -2.06
C SER A 743 5.03 20.12 -3.47
N GLY A 744 5.90 20.26 -4.47
CA GLY A 744 5.59 20.16 -5.90
C GLY A 744 5.84 18.79 -6.52
N SER A 745 6.29 17.82 -5.72
CA SER A 745 6.73 16.49 -6.18
C SER A 745 6.86 15.51 -5.02
N ASP A 746 6.66 14.23 -5.29
CA ASP A 746 6.92 13.12 -4.35
C ASP A 746 7.61 11.98 -5.10
N PHE A 747 8.90 12.14 -5.40
CA PHE A 747 9.66 11.23 -6.27
C PHE A 747 10.57 10.32 -5.43
N PRO A 748 10.62 9.00 -5.67
CA PRO A 748 10.14 8.28 -6.86
C PRO A 748 8.70 7.77 -6.83
N HIS A 749 7.94 8.00 -5.76
CA HIS A 749 6.56 7.50 -5.64
C HIS A 749 5.68 7.93 -6.83
N LEU A 750 5.66 9.22 -7.14
CA LEU A 750 4.96 9.79 -8.28
C LEU A 750 5.94 10.09 -9.43
N PHE A 751 5.49 9.85 -10.66
CA PHE A 751 6.20 10.35 -11.83
C PHE A 751 6.19 11.89 -11.82
N PRO A 752 7.35 12.55 -11.97
CA PRO A 752 7.44 13.98 -11.73
C PRO A 752 6.94 14.77 -12.93
N VAL A 753 6.23 15.88 -12.68
CA VAL A 753 5.99 16.88 -13.72
C VAL A 753 7.31 17.59 -14.04
N LEU A 754 7.73 17.64 -15.30
CA LEU A 754 9.03 18.22 -15.67
C LEU A 754 8.96 19.73 -15.88
N ARG A 755 7.76 20.32 -15.95
CA ARG A 755 7.56 21.76 -16.16
C ARG A 755 7.83 22.56 -14.87
N PRO A 756 8.90 23.38 -14.79
CA PRO A 756 9.16 24.17 -13.60
C PRO A 756 8.10 25.26 -13.43
N SER A 757 7.68 25.52 -12.19
CA SER A 757 6.59 26.44 -11.90
C SER A 757 6.81 27.25 -10.63
N ALA A 758 6.25 28.45 -10.60
CA ALA A 758 6.08 29.26 -9.42
C ALA A 758 4.60 29.28 -9.03
N ASN A 759 4.29 28.82 -7.82
CA ASN A 759 2.94 28.53 -7.37
C ASN A 759 2.62 29.40 -6.16
N THR A 760 1.88 30.47 -6.36
CA THR A 760 1.48 31.39 -5.29
C THR A 760 0.28 30.84 -4.56
N ILE A 761 0.41 30.49 -3.28
CA ILE A 761 -0.70 30.03 -2.43
C ILE A 761 -1.48 31.26 -1.98
N VAL A 762 -2.69 31.43 -2.51
CA VAL A 762 -3.54 32.59 -2.23
C VAL A 762 -4.21 32.41 -0.87
N ILE A 763 -3.81 33.25 0.08
CA ILE A 763 -4.29 33.21 1.46
C ILE A 763 -4.73 34.63 1.85
N ASP A 764 -6.03 34.81 2.08
CA ASP A 764 -6.63 36.07 2.53
C ASP A 764 -8.02 35.83 3.17
N GLU A 765 -8.76 36.90 3.47
CA GLU A 765 -10.07 36.82 4.12
C GLU A 765 -11.13 36.07 3.30
N ALA A 766 -11.02 36.11 1.96
CA ALA A 766 -11.89 35.41 1.03
C ALA A 766 -11.38 33.98 0.71
N HIS A 767 -10.07 33.78 0.74
CA HIS A 767 -9.38 32.51 0.43
C HIS A 767 -8.77 31.90 1.71
N ARG A 768 -9.63 31.42 2.60
CA ARG A 768 -9.24 30.86 3.90
C ARG A 768 -8.72 29.43 3.76
N ALA A 769 -7.47 29.29 3.34
CA ALA A 769 -6.82 28.00 3.24
C ALA A 769 -6.81 27.26 4.59
N ARG A 770 -7.24 26.00 4.61
CA ARG A 770 -7.57 25.28 5.84
C ARG A 770 -7.38 23.77 5.75
N LEU A 771 -6.95 23.17 6.86
CA LEU A 771 -6.90 21.75 7.13
C LEU A 771 -8.11 21.36 7.98
N ASP A 772 -9.00 20.55 7.43
CA ASP A 772 -10.15 19.97 8.12
C ASP A 772 -9.83 18.52 8.53
N PHE A 773 -10.14 18.17 9.77
CA PHE A 773 -9.92 16.82 10.33
C PHE A 773 -10.86 16.51 11.49
N THR A 774 -10.90 15.25 11.91
CA THR A 774 -11.64 14.80 13.09
C THR A 774 -10.68 14.51 14.25
N ALA A 775 -10.99 15.11 15.40
CA ALA A 775 -10.30 14.85 16.65
C ALA A 775 -11.09 13.87 17.51
N ALA A 776 -10.42 12.83 18.00
CA ALA A 776 -11.02 11.80 18.83
C ALA A 776 -10.89 12.13 20.33
N ASN A 777 -11.96 11.90 21.09
CA ASN A 777 -11.96 11.99 22.56
C ASN A 777 -11.80 10.60 23.20
N GLN A 778 -11.55 10.55 24.51
CA GLN A 778 -11.35 9.30 25.25
C GLN A 778 -12.66 8.76 25.89
N ILE A 779 -13.84 9.22 25.46
CA ILE A 779 -15.12 8.77 26.05
C ILE A 779 -15.38 7.30 25.69
N GLY A 780 -15.93 6.55 26.64
CA GLY A 780 -16.40 5.19 26.39
C GLY A 780 -15.32 4.10 26.47
N GLU A 781 -14.17 4.38 27.09
CA GLU A 781 -13.19 3.33 27.42
C GLU A 781 -13.86 2.21 28.23
N GLY A 782 -13.56 0.95 27.89
CA GLY A 782 -14.17 -0.26 28.44
C GLY A 782 -15.51 -0.65 27.80
N THR A 783 -16.20 0.25 27.09
CA THR A 783 -17.53 0.00 26.50
C THR A 783 -17.57 0.10 24.98
N LEU A 784 -16.98 1.16 24.41
CA LEU A 784 -16.87 1.41 22.97
C LEU A 784 -15.50 0.98 22.42
N TRP A 785 -14.48 1.04 23.26
CA TRP A 785 -13.10 0.74 22.92
C TRP A 785 -12.32 0.42 24.19
N LYS A 786 -11.15 -0.19 24.09
CA LYS A 786 -10.21 -0.31 25.21
C LYS A 786 -8.77 -0.37 24.72
N TRP A 787 -7.84 0.09 25.55
CA TRP A 787 -6.44 -0.21 25.32
C TRP A 787 -6.17 -1.71 25.48
N ILE A 788 -5.22 -2.21 24.70
CA ILE A 788 -4.63 -3.52 24.93
C ILE A 788 -3.55 -3.37 26.01
N ASP A 789 -3.73 -4.02 27.14
CA ASP A 789 -2.74 -4.01 28.21
C ASP A 789 -1.81 -5.23 28.09
N GLY A 790 -0.50 -5.00 28.13
CA GLY A 790 0.47 -6.10 27.95
C GLY A 790 0.65 -6.48 26.48
N ASN A 791 0.79 -7.78 26.19
CA ASN A 791 1.09 -8.25 24.84
C ASN A 791 -0.18 -8.46 24.04
N VAL A 792 -0.28 -7.80 22.88
CA VAL A 792 -1.42 -7.97 21.99
C VAL A 792 -1.60 -9.41 21.48
N GLY A 793 -0.52 -10.18 21.42
CA GLY A 793 -0.56 -11.61 21.15
C GLY A 793 -1.35 -12.40 22.21
N ASP A 794 -1.41 -11.93 23.46
CA ASP A 794 -2.20 -12.59 24.52
C ASP A 794 -3.71 -12.52 24.22
N TYR A 795 -4.15 -11.50 23.47
CA TYR A 795 -5.53 -11.32 23.03
C TYR A 795 -5.80 -11.96 21.67
N MET A 796 -4.83 -11.97 20.75
CA MET A 796 -5.05 -12.35 19.35
C MET A 796 -4.54 -13.75 18.99
N LEU A 797 -3.53 -14.27 19.68
CA LEU A 797 -2.97 -15.61 19.42
C LEU A 797 -3.56 -16.70 20.33
N THR A 798 -4.35 -16.33 21.34
CA THR A 798 -4.97 -17.28 22.28
C THR A 798 -6.45 -16.98 22.50
N HIS A 799 -7.28 -18.02 22.66
CA HIS A 799 -8.70 -17.89 23.03
C HIS A 799 -8.93 -17.62 24.54
N LYS A 800 -7.87 -17.40 25.33
CA LYS A 800 -7.97 -17.35 26.80
C LYS A 800 -8.41 -16.00 27.37
N ASN A 801 -8.26 -14.91 26.62
CA ASN A 801 -8.44 -13.52 27.08
C ASN A 801 -9.50 -12.75 26.30
#